data_AF-A0A358Y607-F1
#
_entry.id   AF-A0A358Y607-F1
#
_cell.length_a   1.000
_cell.length_b   1.000
_cell.length_c   1.000
_cell.angle_alpha   90.00
_cell.angle_beta   90.00
_cell.angle_gamma   90.00
#
_symmetry.space_group_name_H-M   'P 1'
#
loop_
_entity.id
_entity.type
_entity.pdbx_description
1 polymer ?
#
loop_
_entity_poly.entity_id
_entity_poly.type
_entity_poly.pdbx_seq_one_letter_code
_entity_poly.pdbx_strand_id
1 'polypeptide(L)'
;MNVWINELRLTDFLSEGGSAAVGQMQLQLADFANIAASGNYSGINWGSVESRVQERQRNERIGIDMNSTVQLGQFFGKKTRLSLPFFYGYSLGIINPEFDPFNPDVKLRDYDLATRKERAKLGQDFTERKSFNFTNVRKELKAGAKPHFWRVSNWSATYAFAENMKRDFNTRYDITKTWNGSLNYNYTFAVKPWEPFKKWKPVQKNKNLAVVKDFNLYFLPKNMTFTNEYARVYNERQIRNNIVPDYEFAPVYLKKYDWVRTYNVGYDLSKSIKATFSAVNKSIFEEGNHGVDRKTDPDGYREFMDTLRSQVNTLGKTMDYTQNYSLSYNIPFDKFPLTNWITANAKYTGSFNWQRAPFGQSEFGNTIQNNRNLNFTAQANFVNLYNKIPLFKKVLSDGKSGGRANLNMKGANGDEKNKGGKDKEGDKVEEEFKPDKPLDEMTPKERKQFERKKKRWERKKAREKKRKENAKKKVNPIVGAASRLVMSVRNISGTYALNDGTLLPGFNQETRVLGMNNSTTGLSGFVFGKQGYDMLGRRTGYNVAEQATDNNWLVQNANLNKQYTITHSENLSLKATLEPFKDFNINVNVLRNYSINESEFYRWNNTSSAFESQNNFKTAQLTYTTLTMPSAFQKLDREYSSQTFQTLLNNRQTVSQFIGQQNANSGQLPNQYYDGYSGSQQDVVIGAFLSAYTNSSVNERSINPVRNLPMPNWTINYNGLTKFEFTKKFLKNFKLNHGYASTIAVSGMQTNLNAQLDANGNATSRDINNNFISELQVQNVVVNEKFAPLVGFLATWNIFGKSLTTNFEYKKERQSTLSLSNNQITENMSTTIVAGTVLTFPKLQLPFEGVKKSDLIVNVNFNFQDNIVVVRKIIENSNQATSGQRIVSFKLDANYKLTDFILASFYYEQRITTPKIQTSYPTGNLKTGITIRYDLNGLK
;
A
#
# COMPACT_ATOMS: atom_id res chain seq x y z
N MET A 1 -67.74 36.67 25.59
CA MET A 1 -67.41 35.84 26.77
C MET A 1 -65.91 35.61 26.72
N ASN A 2 -65.14 36.26 27.59
CA ASN A 2 -63.67 36.13 27.60
C ASN A 2 -63.29 35.08 28.65
N VAL A 3 -62.96 33.86 28.21
CA VAL A 3 -62.46 32.80 29.11
C VAL A 3 -60.94 32.96 29.22
N TRP A 4 -60.46 33.25 30.44
CA TRP A 4 -59.04 33.25 30.77
C TRP A 4 -58.68 31.91 31.42
N ILE A 5 -57.79 31.15 30.78
CA ILE A 5 -57.22 29.92 31.35
C ILE A 5 -55.83 30.31 31.87
N ASN A 6 -55.64 30.24 33.19
CA ASN A 6 -54.46 30.77 33.87
C ASN A 6 -53.23 29.84 33.70
N GLU A 7 -53.36 28.55 34.03
CA GLU A 7 -52.25 27.60 33.92
C GLU A 7 -52.75 26.15 33.91
N LEU A 8 -52.35 25.37 32.90
CA LEU A 8 -52.52 23.92 32.86
C LEU A 8 -51.23 23.27 33.42
N ARG A 9 -51.14 23.16 34.74
CA ARG A 9 -50.04 22.45 35.41
C ARG A 9 -50.51 21.08 35.88
N LEU A 10 -49.68 20.06 35.64
CA LEU A 10 -49.87 18.74 36.24
C LEU A 10 -49.54 18.87 37.74
N THR A 11 -50.49 18.53 38.61
CA THR A 11 -50.31 18.53 40.07
C THR A 11 -50.09 17.10 40.55
N ASP A 12 -49.29 16.95 41.61
CA ASP A 12 -49.00 15.69 42.32
C ASP A 12 -48.20 14.64 41.50
N PHE A 13 -46.91 14.54 41.81
CA PHE A 13 -46.04 13.48 41.29
C PHE A 13 -46.16 12.22 42.14
N LEU A 14 -46.29 11.06 41.49
CA LEU A 14 -46.15 9.75 42.12
C LEU A 14 -44.76 9.64 42.77
N SER A 15 -44.72 9.71 44.09
CA SER A 15 -43.50 9.66 44.92
C SER A 15 -43.17 8.24 45.41
N GLU A 16 -43.61 7.23 44.67
CA GLU A 16 -43.33 5.83 44.97
C GLU A 16 -41.88 5.48 44.58
N GLY A 17 -41.15 4.84 45.49
CA GLY A 17 -39.78 4.37 45.24
C GLY A 17 -39.76 3.07 44.44
N GLY A 18 -38.73 2.87 43.62
CA GLY A 18 -38.46 1.59 42.97
C GLY A 18 -37.49 0.72 43.77
N SER A 19 -37.54 -0.59 43.53
CA SER A 19 -36.58 -1.55 44.08
C SER A 19 -35.74 -2.17 42.96
N ALA A 20 -34.50 -2.53 43.27
CA ALA A 20 -33.68 -3.34 42.38
C ALA A 20 -32.85 -4.34 43.18
N ALA A 21 -32.63 -5.51 42.60
CA ALA A 21 -31.77 -6.54 43.15
C ALA A 21 -30.88 -7.08 42.04
N VAL A 22 -29.57 -7.21 42.31
CA VAL A 22 -28.62 -7.85 41.41
C VAL A 22 -27.92 -8.95 42.18
N GLY A 23 -28.02 -10.17 41.66
CA GLY A 23 -27.29 -11.33 42.14
C GLY A 23 -26.27 -11.75 41.11
N GLN A 24 -25.05 -12.07 41.55
CA GLN A 24 -24.01 -12.64 40.71
C GLN A 24 -23.39 -13.83 41.42
N MET A 25 -23.17 -14.92 40.69
CA MET A 25 -22.57 -16.14 41.15
C MET A 25 -21.50 -16.55 40.13
N GLN A 26 -20.29 -16.82 40.61
CA GLN A 26 -19.23 -17.39 39.79
C GLN A 26 -18.65 -18.62 40.48
N LEU A 27 -18.58 -19.74 39.76
CA LEU A 27 -18.08 -21.02 40.22
C LEU A 27 -16.98 -21.50 39.28
N GLN A 28 -15.75 -21.56 39.77
CA GLN A 28 -14.61 -22.14 39.06
C GLN A 28 -14.30 -23.53 39.61
N LEU A 29 -14.52 -24.56 38.79
CA LEU A 29 -14.21 -25.96 39.10
C LEU A 29 -12.83 -26.31 38.55
N ALA A 30 -11.78 -25.80 39.21
CA ALA A 30 -10.36 -25.98 38.83
C ALA A 30 -10.10 -25.62 37.34
N ASP A 31 -9.47 -26.53 36.59
CA ASP A 31 -9.21 -26.41 35.15
C ASP A 31 -10.37 -26.96 34.28
N PHE A 32 -11.43 -27.51 34.89
CA PHE A 32 -12.47 -28.26 34.19
C PHE A 32 -13.61 -27.36 33.70
N ALA A 33 -14.16 -26.52 34.56
CA ALA A 33 -15.30 -25.69 34.20
C ALA A 33 -15.31 -24.34 34.93
N ASN A 34 -15.88 -23.33 34.29
CA ASN A 34 -16.17 -22.03 34.88
C ASN A 34 -17.61 -21.66 34.51
N ILE A 35 -18.44 -21.49 35.52
CA ILE A 35 -19.86 -21.16 35.42
C ILE A 35 -20.05 -19.79 36.05
N ALA A 36 -20.58 -18.82 35.31
CA ALA A 36 -21.05 -17.57 35.87
C ALA A 36 -22.55 -17.40 35.59
N ALA A 37 -23.30 -17.04 36.61
CA ALA A 37 -24.70 -16.71 36.50
C ALA A 37 -24.94 -15.34 37.15
N SER A 38 -25.75 -14.51 36.52
CA SER A 38 -26.21 -13.24 37.07
C SER A 38 -27.71 -13.12 36.89
N GLY A 39 -28.38 -12.63 37.92
CA GLY A 39 -29.78 -12.26 37.86
C GLY A 39 -29.91 -10.79 38.20
N ASN A 40 -30.77 -10.07 37.49
CA ASN A 40 -31.13 -8.71 37.83
C ASN A 40 -32.64 -8.56 37.85
N TYR A 41 -33.10 -7.78 38.82
CA TYR A 41 -34.48 -7.40 39.01
C TYR A 41 -34.50 -5.88 39.19
N SER A 42 -35.40 -5.20 38.48
CA SER A 42 -35.77 -3.83 38.81
C SER A 42 -37.27 -3.64 38.69
N GLY A 43 -37.88 -3.13 39.76
CA GLY A 43 -39.29 -2.81 39.83
C GLY A 43 -39.63 -1.49 39.13
N ILE A 44 -40.91 -1.16 39.15
CA ILE A 44 -41.45 0.11 38.66
C ILE A 44 -40.88 1.27 39.49
N ASN A 45 -40.70 2.43 38.86
CA ASN A 45 -40.12 3.67 39.40
C ASN A 45 -38.63 3.59 39.81
N TRP A 46 -37.92 2.51 39.46
CA TRP A 46 -36.47 2.42 39.65
C TRP A 46 -35.71 3.34 38.68
N GLY A 47 -34.65 3.98 39.15
CA GLY A 47 -33.80 4.89 38.37
C GLY A 47 -32.56 5.32 39.15
N SER A 48 -31.56 5.88 38.46
CA SER A 48 -30.41 6.49 39.15
C SER A 48 -30.84 7.75 39.92
N VAL A 49 -30.03 8.21 40.86
CA VAL A 49 -30.33 9.42 41.67
C VAL A 49 -30.55 10.66 40.78
N GLU A 50 -29.90 10.72 39.63
CA GLU A 50 -29.98 11.82 38.66
C GLU A 50 -31.22 11.73 37.73
N SER A 51 -31.93 10.60 37.73
CA SER A 51 -33.06 10.37 36.82
C SER A 51 -34.26 11.28 37.14
N ARG A 52 -34.74 11.98 36.10
CA ARG A 52 -35.97 12.77 36.19
C ARG A 52 -37.20 11.85 36.30
N VAL A 53 -38.32 12.36 36.81
CA VAL A 53 -39.56 11.58 36.99
C VAL A 53 -40.01 10.86 35.72
N GLN A 54 -39.87 11.48 34.55
CA GLN A 54 -40.23 10.88 33.25
C GLN A 54 -39.23 9.82 32.75
N GLU A 55 -37.99 9.83 33.26
CA GLU A 55 -36.91 8.91 32.86
C GLU A 55 -36.85 7.66 33.74
N ARG A 56 -37.60 7.65 34.86
CA ARG A 56 -37.70 6.49 35.74
C ARG A 56 -38.41 5.33 35.06
N GLN A 57 -38.01 4.12 35.46
CA GLN A 57 -38.46 2.90 34.84
C GLN A 57 -39.97 2.69 35.05
N ARG A 58 -40.76 2.65 33.97
CA ARG A 58 -42.22 2.42 34.03
C ARG A 58 -42.65 0.94 33.98
N ASN A 59 -41.70 0.04 33.78
CA ASN A 59 -41.98 -1.40 33.58
C ASN A 59 -41.15 -2.21 34.57
N GLU A 60 -41.64 -3.35 35.02
CA GLU A 60 -40.82 -4.29 35.77
C GLU A 60 -39.85 -5.01 34.82
N ARG A 61 -38.57 -5.13 35.18
CA ARG A 61 -37.56 -5.84 34.39
C ARG A 61 -36.95 -6.97 35.19
N ILE A 62 -36.92 -8.15 34.59
CA ILE A 62 -36.32 -9.36 35.15
C ILE A 62 -35.35 -9.91 34.12
N GLY A 63 -34.08 -10.04 34.46
CA GLY A 63 -33.08 -10.65 33.61
C GLY A 63 -32.33 -11.77 34.33
N ILE A 64 -32.02 -12.81 33.60
CA ILE A 64 -31.20 -13.95 34.06
C ILE A 64 -30.21 -14.24 32.95
N ASP A 65 -28.92 -14.18 33.24
CA ASP A 65 -27.84 -14.56 32.36
C ASP A 65 -27.03 -15.68 33.01
N MET A 66 -26.76 -16.74 32.27
CA MET A 66 -25.94 -17.86 32.70
C MET A 66 -24.98 -18.19 31.56
N ASN A 67 -23.68 -18.23 31.87
CA ASN A 67 -22.67 -18.74 30.98
C ASN A 67 -21.90 -19.88 31.68
N SER A 68 -21.50 -20.87 30.88
CA SER A 68 -20.77 -22.04 31.34
C SER A 68 -19.74 -22.41 30.30
N THR A 69 -18.49 -22.50 30.71
CA THR A 69 -17.39 -23.00 29.91
C THR A 69 -16.90 -24.29 30.53
N VAL A 70 -16.84 -25.37 29.75
CA VAL A 70 -16.46 -26.70 30.20
C VAL A 70 -15.42 -27.29 29.25
N GLN A 71 -14.28 -27.75 29.77
CA GLN A 71 -13.27 -28.48 29.00
C GLN A 71 -13.59 -29.98 29.01
N LEU A 72 -14.52 -30.39 28.13
CA LEU A 72 -14.95 -31.78 28.01
C LEU A 72 -13.82 -32.75 27.61
N GLY A 73 -12.72 -32.23 27.05
CA GLY A 73 -11.54 -33.01 26.70
C GLY A 73 -10.91 -33.77 27.87
N GLN A 74 -11.10 -33.28 29.10
CA GLN A 74 -10.55 -33.91 30.30
C GLN A 74 -11.19 -35.28 30.61
N PHE A 75 -12.45 -35.52 30.23
CA PHE A 75 -13.14 -36.81 30.45
C PHE A 75 -12.48 -37.98 29.71
N PHE A 76 -11.85 -37.70 28.57
CA PHE A 76 -11.18 -38.71 27.75
C PHE A 76 -9.75 -39.02 28.24
N GLY A 77 -9.31 -38.41 29.35
CA GLY A 77 -8.01 -38.61 29.96
C GLY A 77 -6.83 -37.96 29.21
N LYS A 78 -5.74 -37.66 29.93
CA LYS A 78 -4.55 -36.97 29.36
C LYS A 78 -3.86 -37.73 28.20
N LYS A 79 -4.13 -39.04 28.04
CA LYS A 79 -3.57 -39.87 26.96
C LYS A 79 -4.19 -39.59 25.59
N THR A 80 -5.48 -39.26 25.52
CA THR A 80 -6.19 -39.02 24.25
C THR A 80 -5.85 -37.65 23.65
N ARG A 81 -5.43 -36.68 24.49
CA ARG A 81 -5.00 -35.33 24.10
C ARG A 81 -6.03 -34.61 23.23
N LEU A 82 -7.30 -34.81 23.56
CA LEU A 82 -8.40 -34.13 22.90
C LEU A 82 -8.65 -32.81 23.62
N SER A 83 -8.59 -31.70 22.88
CA SER A 83 -9.11 -30.41 23.35
C SER A 83 -10.54 -30.29 22.84
N LEU A 84 -11.50 -30.23 23.75
CA LEU A 84 -12.93 -30.11 23.45
C LEU A 84 -13.55 -29.05 24.37
N PRO A 85 -13.25 -27.75 24.15
CA PRO A 85 -13.86 -26.67 24.90
C PRO A 85 -15.32 -26.51 24.47
N PHE A 86 -16.23 -26.55 25.43
CA PHE A 86 -17.66 -26.36 25.26
C PHE A 86 -18.11 -25.11 26.01
N PHE A 87 -18.81 -24.23 25.33
CA PHE A 87 -19.47 -23.06 25.91
C PHE A 87 -20.98 -23.25 25.81
N TYR A 88 -21.69 -22.89 26.87
CA TYR A 88 -23.14 -22.80 26.91
C TYR A 88 -23.54 -21.46 27.53
N GLY A 89 -24.41 -20.72 26.85
CA GLY A 89 -24.94 -19.45 27.28
C GLY A 89 -26.47 -19.47 27.24
N TYR A 90 -27.11 -19.08 28.33
CA TYR A 90 -28.54 -18.91 28.45
C TYR A 90 -28.82 -17.51 28.99
N SER A 91 -29.67 -16.75 28.33
CA SER A 91 -30.07 -15.41 28.76
C SER A 91 -31.57 -15.24 28.57
N LEU A 92 -32.22 -14.68 29.57
CA LEU A 92 -33.66 -14.47 29.62
C LEU A 92 -33.90 -13.04 30.08
N GLY A 93 -34.68 -12.28 29.33
CA GLY A 93 -35.08 -10.92 29.68
C GLY A 93 -36.59 -10.79 29.55
N ILE A 94 -37.26 -10.46 30.65
CA ILE A 94 -38.70 -10.25 30.74
C ILE A 94 -38.94 -8.81 31.18
N ILE A 95 -39.81 -8.11 30.45
CA ILE A 95 -40.26 -6.77 30.79
C ILE A 95 -41.78 -6.82 30.90
N ASN A 96 -42.30 -6.66 32.11
CA ASN A 96 -43.74 -6.59 32.34
C ASN A 96 -44.14 -5.11 32.38
N PRO A 97 -45.08 -4.66 31.52
CA PRO A 97 -45.51 -3.27 31.53
C PRO A 97 -46.34 -2.94 32.80
N GLU A 98 -46.30 -1.70 33.28
CA GLU A 98 -47.23 -1.22 34.32
C GLU A 98 -48.61 -0.90 33.74
N PHE A 99 -48.62 -0.30 32.55
CA PHE A 99 -49.81 0.17 31.84
C PHE A 99 -50.23 -0.82 30.74
N ASP A 100 -51.50 -0.86 30.41
CA ASP A 100 -51.99 -1.67 29.29
C ASP A 100 -51.46 -1.10 27.97
N PRO A 101 -50.69 -1.87 27.16
CA PRO A 101 -50.20 -1.36 25.88
C PRO A 101 -51.30 -1.06 24.85
N PHE A 102 -52.51 -1.62 25.03
CA PHE A 102 -53.67 -1.27 24.21
C PHE A 102 -54.32 0.05 24.63
N ASN A 103 -54.24 0.40 25.92
CA ASN A 103 -54.77 1.62 26.53
C ASN A 103 -53.72 2.21 27.48
N PRO A 104 -52.77 3.02 26.97
CA PRO A 104 -51.57 3.43 27.72
C PRO A 104 -51.85 4.26 28.98
N ASP A 105 -53.09 4.70 29.17
CA ASP A 105 -53.56 5.49 30.31
C ASP A 105 -54.07 4.63 31.47
N VAL A 106 -54.35 3.33 31.25
CA VAL A 106 -54.92 2.42 32.26
C VAL A 106 -53.83 1.53 32.85
N LYS A 107 -53.74 1.44 34.18
CA LYS A 107 -52.80 0.51 34.83
C LYS A 107 -53.34 -0.92 34.74
N LEU A 108 -52.44 -1.89 34.51
CA LEU A 108 -52.83 -3.30 34.48
C LEU A 108 -53.39 -3.80 35.81
N ARG A 109 -53.10 -3.11 36.93
CA ARG A 109 -53.60 -3.45 38.26
C ARG A 109 -55.09 -3.17 38.46
N ASP A 110 -55.68 -2.31 37.62
CA ASP A 110 -57.05 -1.83 37.76
C ASP A 110 -58.08 -2.75 37.05
N TYR A 111 -57.59 -3.67 36.22
CA TYR A 111 -58.42 -4.73 35.60
C TYR A 111 -58.73 -5.87 36.59
N ASP A 112 -59.80 -6.61 36.31
CA ASP A 112 -60.10 -7.87 36.97
C ASP A 112 -58.99 -8.91 36.73
N LEU A 113 -58.91 -9.92 37.58
CA LEU A 113 -57.79 -10.86 37.60
C LEU A 113 -57.65 -11.68 36.30
N ALA A 114 -58.75 -11.93 35.58
CA ALA A 114 -58.72 -12.65 34.31
C ALA A 114 -58.18 -11.75 33.19
N THR A 115 -58.77 -10.56 33.00
CA THR A 115 -58.35 -9.59 31.99
C THR A 115 -56.92 -9.10 32.23
N ARG A 116 -56.54 -8.86 33.49
CA ARG A 116 -55.17 -8.46 33.87
C ARG A 116 -54.14 -9.48 33.41
N LYS A 117 -54.39 -10.77 33.62
CA LYS A 117 -53.44 -11.83 33.22
C LYS A 117 -53.31 -11.93 31.70
N GLU A 118 -54.41 -11.78 30.99
CA GLU A 118 -54.42 -11.78 29.52
C GLU A 118 -53.65 -10.59 28.96
N ARG A 119 -53.99 -9.37 29.40
CA ARG A 119 -53.37 -8.12 28.95
C ARG A 119 -51.89 -8.04 29.33
N ALA A 120 -51.53 -8.47 30.55
CA ALA A 120 -50.13 -8.55 30.98
C ALA A 120 -49.33 -9.54 30.12
N LYS A 121 -49.91 -10.68 29.72
CA LYS A 121 -49.27 -11.66 28.84
C LYS A 121 -49.08 -11.12 27.42
N LEU A 122 -50.05 -10.38 26.89
CA LEU A 122 -49.97 -9.76 25.56
C LEU A 122 -48.97 -8.60 25.55
N GLY A 123 -48.92 -7.80 26.61
CA GLY A 123 -48.04 -6.65 26.74
C GLY A 123 -46.62 -6.96 27.20
N GLN A 124 -46.33 -8.18 27.63
CA GLN A 124 -45.01 -8.58 28.10
C GLN A 124 -44.00 -8.62 26.95
N ASP A 125 -42.91 -7.87 27.08
CA ASP A 125 -41.73 -8.07 26.23
C ASP A 125 -40.91 -9.21 26.82
N PHE A 126 -40.64 -10.20 26.00
CA PHE A 126 -39.89 -11.39 26.39
C PHE A 126 -38.81 -11.66 25.36
N THR A 127 -37.60 -11.84 25.85
CA THR A 127 -36.40 -12.14 25.07
C THR A 127 -35.72 -13.35 25.69
N GLU A 128 -35.44 -14.36 24.89
CA GLU A 128 -34.73 -15.56 25.32
C GLU A 128 -33.60 -15.84 24.32
N ARG A 129 -32.38 -16.00 24.84
CA ARG A 129 -31.20 -16.32 24.05
C ARG A 129 -30.59 -17.61 24.56
N LYS A 130 -30.47 -18.59 23.69
CA LYS A 130 -29.80 -19.87 23.93
C LYS A 130 -28.63 -19.97 22.99
N SER A 131 -27.44 -20.23 23.49
CA SER A 131 -26.27 -20.44 22.64
C SER A 131 -25.39 -21.54 23.18
N PHE A 132 -24.79 -22.31 22.29
CA PHE A 132 -23.72 -23.21 22.65
C PHE A 132 -22.68 -23.24 21.54
N ASN A 133 -21.42 -23.39 21.91
CA ASN A 133 -20.35 -23.55 20.93
C ASN A 133 -19.28 -24.54 21.39
N PHE A 134 -18.71 -25.23 20.42
CA PHE A 134 -17.49 -25.99 20.53
C PHE A 134 -16.43 -25.24 19.72
N THR A 135 -15.43 -24.70 20.40
CA THR A 135 -14.44 -23.84 19.75
C THR A 135 -13.12 -24.58 19.59
N ASN A 136 -12.59 -24.65 18.36
CA ASN A 136 -11.27 -25.22 18.06
C ASN A 136 -11.06 -26.63 18.65
N VAL A 137 -12.05 -27.50 18.42
CA VAL A 137 -11.99 -28.91 18.78
C VAL A 137 -10.92 -29.58 17.96
N ARG A 138 -9.89 -30.13 18.62
CA ARG A 138 -8.75 -30.73 17.94
C ARG A 138 -8.07 -31.79 18.79
N LYS A 139 -7.37 -32.70 18.13
CA LYS A 139 -6.50 -33.69 18.77
C LYS A 139 -5.06 -33.19 18.75
N GLU A 140 -4.45 -33.01 19.90
CA GLU A 140 -3.08 -32.51 20.00
C GLU A 140 -2.04 -33.60 19.75
N LEU A 141 -0.92 -33.21 19.13
CA LEU A 141 0.21 -34.10 18.87
C LEU A 141 0.99 -34.41 20.15
N LYS A 142 1.55 -35.62 20.23
CA LYS A 142 2.52 -35.94 21.28
C LYS A 142 3.79 -35.11 21.10
N ALA A 143 4.33 -34.56 22.20
CA ALA A 143 5.63 -33.88 22.18
C ALA A 143 6.70 -34.80 21.57
N GLY A 144 7.40 -34.30 20.53
CA GLY A 144 8.38 -35.08 19.76
C GLY A 144 7.82 -36.01 18.67
N ALA A 145 6.49 -36.13 18.52
CA ALA A 145 5.90 -36.92 17.45
C ALA A 145 5.99 -36.20 16.10
N LYS A 146 6.41 -36.90 15.05
CA LYS A 146 6.48 -36.35 13.69
C LYS A 146 5.07 -36.08 13.15
N PRO A 147 4.74 -34.85 12.71
CA PRO A 147 3.47 -34.59 12.04
C PRO A 147 3.45 -35.32 10.69
N HIS A 148 2.31 -35.93 10.33
CA HIS A 148 2.09 -36.58 9.02
C HIS A 148 0.82 -36.02 8.41
N PHE A 149 0.73 -35.96 7.07
CA PHE A 149 -0.35 -35.24 6.39
C PHE A 149 -1.75 -35.82 6.65
N TRP A 150 -1.85 -37.14 6.82
CA TRP A 150 -3.12 -37.85 7.06
C TRP A 150 -3.57 -37.85 8.53
N ARG A 151 -2.82 -37.25 9.45
CA ARG A 151 -3.20 -37.26 10.87
C ARG A 151 -4.40 -36.36 11.13
N VAL A 152 -5.32 -36.87 11.94
CA VAL A 152 -6.49 -36.12 12.45
C VAL A 152 -6.07 -34.88 13.26
N SER A 153 -4.85 -34.86 13.83
CA SER A 153 -4.31 -33.70 14.55
C SER A 153 -4.13 -32.44 13.69
N ASN A 154 -4.15 -32.58 12.37
CA ASN A 154 -4.07 -31.46 11.43
C ASN A 154 -5.45 -30.81 11.22
N TRP A 155 -6.51 -31.43 11.72
CA TRP A 155 -7.88 -30.93 11.64
C TRP A 155 -8.28 -30.23 12.94
N SER A 156 -9.00 -29.14 12.82
CA SER A 156 -9.70 -28.47 13.92
C SER A 156 -11.11 -28.12 13.49
N ALA A 157 -12.08 -28.42 14.32
CA ALA A 157 -13.48 -28.14 14.07
C ALA A 157 -14.02 -27.09 15.05
N THR A 158 -14.87 -26.21 14.58
CA THR A 158 -15.67 -25.31 15.41
C THR A 158 -17.13 -25.48 15.02
N TYR A 159 -18.02 -25.48 16.01
CA TYR A 159 -19.46 -25.51 15.79
C TYR A 159 -20.11 -24.58 16.81
N ALA A 160 -20.98 -23.68 16.36
CA ALA A 160 -21.70 -22.77 17.22
C ALA A 160 -23.15 -22.71 16.79
N PHE A 161 -24.04 -22.73 17.76
CA PHE A 161 -25.46 -22.53 17.59
C PHE A 161 -25.91 -21.40 18.51
N ALA A 162 -26.72 -20.49 18.00
CA ALA A 162 -27.41 -19.52 18.83
C ALA A 162 -28.83 -19.29 18.33
N GLU A 163 -29.77 -19.26 19.27
CA GLU A 163 -31.19 -19.00 19.07
C GLU A 163 -31.55 -17.77 19.91
N ASN A 164 -32.21 -16.80 19.27
CA ASN A 164 -32.76 -15.61 19.91
C ASN A 164 -34.25 -15.55 19.61
N MET A 165 -35.08 -15.72 20.63
CA MET A 165 -36.52 -15.60 20.57
C MET A 165 -36.93 -14.27 21.19
N LYS A 166 -37.73 -13.49 20.48
CA LYS A 166 -38.35 -12.27 20.97
C LYS A 166 -39.86 -12.35 20.78
N ARG A 167 -40.62 -11.87 21.76
CA ARG A 167 -42.05 -11.54 21.63
C ARG A 167 -42.28 -10.22 22.35
N ASP A 168 -43.13 -9.38 21.81
CA ASP A 168 -43.52 -8.09 22.41
C ASP A 168 -44.99 -7.81 22.09
N PHE A 169 -45.45 -6.61 22.39
CA PHE A 169 -46.82 -6.19 22.08
C PHE A 169 -47.16 -6.30 20.58
N ASN A 170 -46.24 -5.94 19.69
CA ASN A 170 -46.45 -5.89 18.25
C ASN A 170 -46.07 -7.20 17.54
N THR A 171 -45.31 -8.06 18.19
CA THR A 171 -44.68 -9.24 17.59
C THR A 171 -45.10 -10.48 18.36
N ARG A 172 -45.82 -11.40 17.70
CA ARG A 172 -46.26 -12.65 18.32
C ARG A 172 -45.05 -13.52 18.67
N TYR A 173 -44.13 -13.67 17.70
CA TYR A 173 -42.81 -14.25 17.90
C TYR A 173 -41.86 -13.80 16.79
N ASP A 174 -40.59 -13.67 17.13
CA ASP A 174 -39.45 -13.43 16.23
C ASP A 174 -38.32 -14.35 16.69
N ILE A 175 -38.04 -15.39 15.91
CA ILE A 175 -37.08 -16.44 16.24
C ILE A 175 -35.95 -16.36 15.24
N THR A 176 -34.74 -16.04 15.71
CA THR A 176 -33.53 -16.07 14.91
C THR A 176 -32.64 -17.22 15.36
N LYS A 177 -32.43 -18.20 14.50
CA LYS A 177 -31.51 -19.32 14.70
C LYS A 177 -30.30 -19.13 13.81
N THR A 178 -29.12 -19.28 14.39
CA THR A 178 -27.82 -19.17 13.71
C THR A 178 -27.02 -20.44 13.96
N TRP A 179 -26.51 -21.02 12.88
CA TRP A 179 -25.61 -22.17 12.92
C TRP A 179 -24.34 -21.79 12.19
N ASN A 180 -23.22 -21.83 12.89
CA ASN A 180 -21.90 -21.64 12.30
C ASN A 180 -21.10 -22.90 12.52
N GLY A 181 -20.42 -23.38 11.48
CA GLY A 181 -19.41 -24.40 11.67
C GLY A 181 -18.24 -24.18 10.75
N SER A 182 -17.06 -24.53 11.23
CA SER A 182 -15.84 -24.49 10.44
C SER A 182 -15.03 -25.74 10.66
N LEU A 183 -14.50 -26.26 9.57
CA LEU A 183 -13.58 -27.38 9.54
C LEU A 183 -12.29 -26.89 8.88
N ASN A 184 -11.24 -26.79 9.66
CA ASN A 184 -9.94 -26.31 9.21
C ASN A 184 -8.96 -27.48 9.17
N TYR A 185 -8.24 -27.61 8.07
CA TYR A 185 -7.10 -28.49 7.89
C TYR A 185 -5.86 -27.63 7.66
N ASN A 186 -4.80 -27.85 8.45
CA ASN A 186 -3.53 -27.17 8.26
C ASN A 186 -2.37 -28.16 8.41
N TYR A 187 -1.57 -28.28 7.37
CA TYR A 187 -0.38 -29.11 7.40
C TYR A 187 0.82 -28.42 6.74
N THR A 188 1.95 -28.46 7.43
CA THR A 188 3.24 -28.01 6.91
C THR A 188 4.13 -29.23 6.65
N PHE A 189 4.52 -29.42 5.41
CA PHE A 189 5.37 -30.54 5.02
C PHE A 189 6.82 -30.27 5.43
N ALA A 190 7.45 -31.26 6.07
CA ALA A 190 8.89 -31.24 6.34
C ALA A 190 9.66 -31.60 5.07
N VAL A 191 9.69 -30.70 4.08
CA VAL A 191 10.30 -30.94 2.78
C VAL A 191 11.82 -30.77 2.84
N LYS A 192 12.56 -31.80 2.40
CA LYS A 192 13.99 -31.71 2.16
C LYS A 192 14.21 -31.47 0.66
N PRO A 193 15.07 -30.52 0.27
CA PRO A 193 15.35 -30.30 -1.14
C PRO A 193 16.11 -31.49 -1.72
N TRP A 194 15.76 -31.91 -2.93
CA TRP A 194 16.56 -32.84 -3.71
C TRP A 194 17.73 -32.08 -4.34
N GLU A 195 18.96 -32.41 -3.93
CA GLU A 195 20.20 -31.69 -4.32
C GLU A 195 21.20 -32.69 -4.96
N PRO A 196 20.98 -33.15 -6.21
CA PRO A 196 21.72 -34.25 -6.84
C PRO A 196 23.23 -33.98 -6.98
N PHE A 197 23.63 -32.73 -7.27
CA PHE A 197 25.02 -32.39 -7.57
C PHE A 197 25.83 -31.93 -6.36
N LYS A 198 25.21 -31.80 -5.19
CA LYS A 198 25.87 -31.26 -3.99
C LYS A 198 27.08 -32.09 -3.53
N LYS A 199 27.03 -33.42 -3.74
CA LYS A 199 28.09 -34.37 -3.39
C LYS A 199 29.09 -34.65 -4.52
N TRP A 200 28.86 -34.14 -5.73
CA TRP A 200 29.69 -34.44 -6.90
C TRP A 200 31.02 -33.65 -6.88
N LYS A 201 32.14 -34.35 -6.72
CA LYS A 201 33.49 -33.77 -6.52
C LYS A 201 33.95 -32.77 -7.61
N PRO A 202 33.71 -32.97 -8.93
CA PRO A 202 34.10 -32.02 -9.98
C PRO A 202 33.41 -30.66 -9.82
N VAL A 203 32.12 -30.67 -9.50
CA VAL A 203 31.30 -29.46 -9.28
C VAL A 203 31.64 -28.77 -7.96
N GLN A 204 32.07 -29.51 -6.93
CA GLN A 204 32.55 -28.91 -5.67
C GLN A 204 33.85 -28.12 -5.83
N LYS A 205 34.76 -28.55 -6.72
CA LYS A 205 36.06 -27.91 -6.93
C LYS A 205 35.96 -26.64 -7.78
N ASN A 206 35.02 -26.59 -8.74
CA ASN A 206 34.90 -25.46 -9.65
C ASN A 206 33.90 -24.42 -9.14
N LYS A 207 34.40 -23.24 -8.75
CA LYS A 207 33.58 -22.12 -8.24
C LYS A 207 32.55 -21.63 -9.26
N ASN A 208 32.81 -21.81 -10.56
CA ASN A 208 31.91 -21.38 -11.63
C ASN A 208 30.67 -22.29 -11.77
N LEU A 209 30.73 -23.53 -11.26
CA LEU A 209 29.63 -24.49 -11.29
C LEU A 209 28.75 -24.43 -10.02
N ALA A 210 28.81 -23.32 -9.27
CA ALA A 210 28.04 -23.15 -8.04
C ALA A 210 26.53 -23.24 -8.26
N VAL A 211 26.01 -22.80 -9.41
CA VAL A 211 24.57 -22.94 -9.76
C VAL A 211 24.19 -24.41 -9.90
N VAL A 212 25.03 -25.21 -10.58
CA VAL A 212 24.80 -26.65 -10.74
C VAL A 212 24.91 -27.34 -9.37
N LYS A 213 25.91 -26.98 -8.56
CA LYS A 213 26.11 -27.50 -7.20
C LYS A 213 24.90 -27.26 -6.30
N ASP A 214 24.36 -26.06 -6.36
CA ASP A 214 23.26 -25.59 -5.51
C ASP A 214 21.90 -25.84 -6.16
N PHE A 215 21.83 -26.59 -7.27
CA PHE A 215 20.57 -27.03 -7.84
C PHE A 215 19.77 -27.76 -6.78
N ASN A 216 18.52 -27.32 -6.60
CA ASN A 216 17.63 -27.84 -5.60
C ASN A 216 16.21 -27.80 -6.13
N LEU A 217 15.47 -28.86 -5.86
CA LEU A 217 14.06 -28.95 -6.22
C LEU A 217 13.30 -29.56 -5.05
N TYR A 218 12.16 -28.98 -4.71
CA TYR A 218 11.22 -29.57 -3.77
C TYR A 218 10.07 -30.17 -4.57
N PHE A 219 9.74 -31.44 -4.32
CA PHE A 219 8.67 -32.16 -5.00
C PHE A 219 7.32 -32.07 -4.29
N LEU A 220 7.32 -31.64 -3.03
CA LEU A 220 6.15 -31.53 -2.18
C LEU A 220 5.89 -30.05 -1.88
N PRO A 221 4.61 -29.64 -1.75
CA PRO A 221 4.26 -28.31 -1.29
C PRO A 221 4.82 -28.10 0.12
N LYS A 222 5.09 -26.84 0.47
CA LYS A 222 5.61 -26.47 1.79
C LYS A 222 4.51 -26.50 2.84
N ASN A 223 3.35 -25.95 2.50
CA ASN A 223 2.18 -25.97 3.36
C ASN A 223 0.91 -26.09 2.54
N MET A 224 -0.12 -26.67 3.16
CA MET A 224 -1.45 -26.79 2.61
C MET A 224 -2.44 -26.49 3.73
N THR A 225 -3.30 -25.51 3.50
CA THR A 225 -4.40 -25.16 4.38
C THR A 225 -5.70 -25.24 3.61
N PHE A 226 -6.70 -25.85 4.22
CA PHE A 226 -8.05 -25.93 3.70
C PHE A 226 -9.03 -25.57 4.81
N THR A 227 -9.87 -24.59 4.57
CA THR A 227 -10.91 -24.17 5.50
C THR A 227 -12.26 -24.33 4.81
N ASN A 228 -13.18 -25.00 5.48
CA ASN A 228 -14.55 -25.19 5.05
C ASN A 228 -15.46 -24.60 6.13
N GLU A 229 -16.18 -23.55 5.81
CA GLU A 229 -17.04 -22.82 6.74
C GLU A 229 -18.46 -22.82 6.22
N TYR A 230 -19.41 -23.22 7.05
CA TYR A 230 -20.83 -23.12 6.77
C TYR A 230 -21.48 -22.19 7.79
N ALA A 231 -22.33 -21.29 7.31
CA ALA A 231 -23.04 -20.33 8.14
C ALA A 231 -24.50 -20.28 7.67
N ARG A 232 -25.42 -20.69 8.54
CA ARG A 232 -26.85 -20.63 8.28
C ARG A 232 -27.51 -19.68 9.26
N VAL A 233 -28.34 -18.79 8.75
CA VAL A 233 -29.22 -17.90 9.51
C VAL A 233 -30.65 -18.18 9.07
N TYR A 234 -31.50 -18.49 10.02
CA TYR A 234 -32.94 -18.66 9.83
C TYR A 234 -33.64 -17.71 10.78
N ASN A 235 -34.34 -16.73 10.23
CA ASN A 235 -35.21 -15.84 10.97
C ASN A 235 -36.65 -16.09 10.55
N GLU A 236 -37.52 -16.19 11.55
CA GLU A 236 -38.95 -16.36 11.37
C GLU A 236 -39.67 -15.35 12.26
N ARG A 237 -40.48 -14.49 11.66
CA ARG A 237 -41.14 -13.39 12.36
C ARG A 237 -42.61 -13.29 12.01
N GLN A 238 -43.47 -13.32 13.02
CA GLN A 238 -44.91 -13.08 12.89
C GLN A 238 -45.32 -11.83 13.66
N ILE A 239 -45.87 -10.84 12.94
CA ILE A 239 -46.44 -9.63 13.52
C ILE A 239 -47.80 -9.98 14.15
N ARG A 240 -48.09 -9.41 15.31
CA ARG A 240 -49.37 -9.56 15.98
C ARG A 240 -50.39 -8.57 15.40
N ASN A 241 -51.60 -9.04 15.12
CA ASN A 241 -52.71 -8.15 14.79
C ASN A 241 -53.35 -7.63 16.08
N ASN A 242 -53.14 -6.35 16.37
CA ASN A 242 -53.67 -5.70 17.56
C ASN A 242 -54.95 -4.89 17.28
N ILE A 243 -55.45 -4.90 16.04
CA ILE A 243 -56.59 -4.07 15.59
C ILE A 243 -57.83 -4.93 15.36
N VAL A 244 -57.69 -6.07 14.66
CA VAL A 244 -58.81 -6.99 14.33
C VAL A 244 -58.48 -8.41 14.82
N PRO A 245 -59.20 -8.95 15.82
CA PRO A 245 -58.88 -10.26 16.41
C PRO A 245 -58.95 -11.44 15.44
N ASP A 246 -59.79 -11.34 14.40
CA ASP A 246 -60.14 -12.47 13.52
C ASP A 246 -59.15 -12.71 12.37
N TYR A 247 -58.11 -11.88 12.22
CA TYR A 247 -57.13 -11.98 11.14
C TYR A 247 -55.70 -12.10 11.67
N GLU A 248 -55.06 -13.25 11.46
CA GLU A 248 -53.64 -13.45 11.78
C GLU A 248 -52.75 -13.19 10.56
N PHE A 249 -51.71 -12.36 10.70
CA PHE A 249 -50.72 -12.16 9.63
C PHE A 249 -49.88 -13.42 9.43
N ALA A 250 -49.57 -13.76 8.17
CA ALA A 250 -48.64 -14.84 7.88
C ALA A 250 -47.21 -14.50 8.37
N PRO A 251 -46.42 -15.49 8.85
CA PRO A 251 -45.03 -15.27 9.22
C PRO A 251 -44.16 -14.95 8.00
N VAL A 252 -43.14 -14.12 8.20
CA VAL A 252 -42.10 -13.80 7.21
C VAL A 252 -40.84 -14.57 7.56
N TYR A 253 -40.23 -15.20 6.56
CA TYR A 253 -39.00 -15.97 6.70
C TYR A 253 -37.83 -15.23 6.03
N LEU A 254 -36.71 -15.07 6.75
CA LEU A 254 -35.44 -14.64 6.20
C LEU A 254 -34.42 -15.76 6.40
N LYS A 255 -33.95 -16.31 5.29
CA LYS A 255 -33.05 -17.47 5.28
C LYS A 255 -31.79 -17.12 4.51
N LYS A 256 -30.65 -17.53 5.08
CA LYS A 256 -29.36 -17.41 4.43
C LYS A 256 -28.53 -18.61 4.80
N TYR A 257 -28.00 -19.31 3.82
CA TYR A 257 -27.12 -20.44 4.05
C TYR A 257 -25.88 -20.32 3.17
N ASP A 258 -24.83 -19.76 3.75
CA ASP A 258 -23.54 -19.57 3.11
C ASP A 258 -22.63 -20.79 3.33
N TRP A 259 -21.86 -21.15 2.30
CA TRP A 259 -20.80 -22.14 2.36
C TRP A 259 -19.53 -21.58 1.73
N VAL A 260 -18.53 -21.28 2.56
CA VAL A 260 -17.25 -20.73 2.15
C VAL A 260 -16.16 -21.79 2.22
N ARG A 261 -15.42 -21.94 1.12
CA ARG A 261 -14.28 -22.86 1.02
C ARG A 261 -13.04 -22.06 0.68
N THR A 262 -12.01 -22.18 1.49
CA THR A 262 -10.73 -21.49 1.30
C THR A 262 -9.62 -22.51 1.17
N TYR A 263 -8.84 -22.39 0.11
CA TYR A 263 -7.69 -23.22 -0.21
C TYR A 263 -6.45 -22.33 -0.19
N ASN A 264 -5.40 -22.77 0.50
CA ASN A 264 -4.10 -22.10 0.46
C ASN A 264 -2.99 -23.15 0.31
N VAL A 265 -2.18 -23.02 -0.74
CA VAL A 265 -1.05 -23.89 -1.02
C VAL A 265 0.18 -23.03 -1.24
N GLY A 266 1.15 -23.13 -0.35
CA GLY A 266 2.48 -22.58 -0.55
C GLY A 266 3.39 -23.66 -1.12
N TYR A 267 3.96 -23.43 -2.29
CA TYR A 267 4.86 -24.35 -2.96
C TYR A 267 6.18 -23.68 -3.34
N ASP A 268 7.22 -23.91 -2.54
CA ASP A 268 8.59 -23.51 -2.87
C ASP A 268 9.16 -24.53 -3.88
N LEU A 269 9.02 -24.33 -5.20
CA LEU A 269 9.59 -25.24 -6.23
C LEU A 269 11.11 -25.40 -6.07
N SER A 270 11.79 -24.31 -5.69
CA SER A 270 13.21 -24.30 -5.32
C SER A 270 13.46 -23.21 -4.27
N LYS A 271 14.68 -23.08 -3.77
CA LYS A 271 15.09 -21.98 -2.88
C LYS A 271 14.95 -20.61 -3.56
N SER A 272 15.03 -20.56 -4.89
CA SER A 272 14.92 -19.33 -5.69
C SER A 272 13.54 -19.11 -6.29
N ILE A 273 12.74 -20.16 -6.51
CA ILE A 273 11.40 -20.10 -7.09
C ILE A 273 10.38 -20.46 -6.02
N LYS A 274 9.57 -19.48 -5.61
CA LYS A 274 8.48 -19.68 -4.65
C LYS A 274 7.16 -19.36 -5.29
N ALA A 275 6.23 -20.31 -5.23
CA ALA A 275 4.88 -20.17 -5.70
C ALA A 275 3.90 -20.20 -4.52
N THR A 276 2.85 -19.39 -4.57
CA THR A 276 1.72 -19.48 -3.65
C THR A 276 0.44 -19.45 -4.46
N PHE A 277 -0.51 -20.29 -4.11
CA PHE A 277 -1.84 -20.32 -4.68
C PHE A 277 -2.87 -20.25 -3.54
N SER A 278 -3.81 -19.33 -3.63
CA SER A 278 -4.93 -19.21 -2.71
C SER A 278 -6.22 -19.10 -3.50
N ALA A 279 -7.26 -19.81 -3.10
CA ALA A 279 -8.58 -19.71 -3.72
C ALA A 279 -9.67 -19.67 -2.66
N VAL A 280 -10.71 -18.88 -2.90
CA VAL A 280 -11.90 -18.76 -2.07
C VAL A 280 -13.11 -18.99 -2.96
N ASN A 281 -13.92 -19.98 -2.64
CA ASN A 281 -15.21 -20.21 -3.28
C ASN A 281 -16.31 -19.95 -2.24
N LYS A 282 -17.16 -18.96 -2.51
CA LYS A 282 -18.36 -18.67 -1.71
C LYS A 282 -19.57 -19.20 -2.48
N SER A 283 -20.24 -20.19 -1.93
CA SER A 283 -21.52 -20.68 -2.43
C SER A 283 -22.64 -20.43 -1.44
N ILE A 284 -23.87 -20.51 -1.93
CA ILE A 284 -25.07 -20.54 -1.10
C ILE A 284 -25.85 -21.82 -1.35
N PHE A 285 -26.65 -22.20 -0.36
CA PHE A 285 -27.72 -23.18 -0.54
C PHE A 285 -29.04 -22.45 -0.80
N GLU A 286 -29.75 -22.86 -1.84
CA GLU A 286 -31.11 -22.41 -2.08
C GLU A 286 -32.09 -23.19 -1.19
N GLU A 287 -32.93 -22.48 -0.45
CA GLU A 287 -34.00 -23.05 0.38
C GLU A 287 -35.35 -22.55 -0.14
N GLY A 288 -36.42 -23.34 0.04
CA GLY A 288 -37.79 -22.96 -0.33
C GLY A 288 -38.35 -21.79 0.50
N ASN A 289 -39.50 -21.25 0.10
CA ASN A 289 -40.10 -20.03 0.69
C ASN A 289 -40.94 -20.26 1.98
N HIS A 290 -41.07 -21.51 2.45
CA HIS A 290 -41.92 -21.90 3.58
C HIS A 290 -41.15 -21.98 4.93
N GLY A 291 -41.79 -22.41 6.02
CA GLY A 291 -41.10 -22.61 7.31
C GLY A 291 -40.12 -23.79 7.28
N VAL A 292 -39.15 -23.84 8.18
CA VAL A 292 -38.29 -25.02 8.32
C VAL A 292 -38.33 -25.48 9.76
N ASP A 293 -39.38 -26.22 10.10
CA ASP A 293 -39.55 -26.79 11.43
C ASP A 293 -40.08 -28.23 11.34
N ARG A 294 -39.38 -29.16 11.98
CA ARG A 294 -39.75 -30.58 11.96
C ARG A 294 -41.10 -30.88 12.63
N LYS A 295 -41.57 -30.03 13.54
CA LYS A 295 -42.80 -30.24 14.32
C LYS A 295 -43.99 -29.48 13.76
N THR A 296 -43.81 -28.21 13.43
CA THR A 296 -44.91 -27.34 12.95
C THR A 296 -45.06 -27.36 11.43
N ASP A 297 -43.99 -27.63 10.67
CA ASP A 297 -44.01 -27.73 9.20
C ASP A 297 -43.20 -28.94 8.69
N PRO A 298 -43.72 -30.18 8.89
CA PRO A 298 -43.00 -31.40 8.50
C PRO A 298 -42.72 -31.51 6.99
N ASP A 299 -43.56 -30.90 6.16
CA ASP A 299 -43.40 -30.89 4.70
C ASP A 299 -42.28 -29.94 4.29
N GLY A 300 -42.27 -28.73 4.85
CA GLY A 300 -41.17 -27.79 4.65
C GLY A 300 -39.82 -28.30 5.14
N TYR A 301 -39.81 -29.06 6.24
CA TYR A 301 -38.59 -29.75 6.70
C TYR A 301 -38.11 -30.84 5.73
N ARG A 302 -39.04 -31.59 5.11
CA ARG A 302 -38.70 -32.60 4.08
C ARG A 302 -38.10 -31.95 2.85
N GLU A 303 -38.73 -30.89 2.33
CA GLU A 303 -38.20 -30.11 1.20
C GLU A 303 -36.81 -29.55 1.51
N PHE A 304 -36.61 -29.00 2.70
CA PHE A 304 -35.29 -28.52 3.15
C PHE A 304 -34.23 -29.65 3.16
N MET A 305 -34.57 -30.84 3.63
CA MET A 305 -33.64 -31.97 3.64
C MET A 305 -33.28 -32.45 2.23
N ASP A 306 -34.24 -32.45 1.32
CA ASP A 306 -34.03 -32.85 -0.07
C ASP A 306 -33.21 -31.81 -0.86
N THR A 307 -33.46 -30.52 -0.64
CA THR A 307 -32.64 -29.43 -1.20
C THR A 307 -31.21 -29.48 -0.66
N LEU A 308 -31.02 -29.77 0.63
CA LEU A 308 -29.70 -29.92 1.24
C LEU A 308 -28.96 -31.14 0.66
N ARG A 309 -29.61 -32.30 0.55
CA ARG A 309 -28.99 -33.51 -0.02
C ARG A 309 -28.56 -33.33 -1.47
N SER A 310 -29.40 -32.72 -2.30
CA SER A 310 -29.07 -32.46 -3.71
C SER A 310 -27.93 -31.46 -3.87
N GLN A 311 -27.93 -30.37 -3.08
CA GLN A 311 -26.94 -29.31 -3.18
C GLN A 311 -25.62 -29.63 -2.46
N VAL A 312 -25.59 -30.52 -1.47
CA VAL A 312 -24.34 -30.98 -0.85
C VAL A 312 -23.44 -31.67 -1.86
N ASN A 313 -24.01 -32.43 -2.80
CA ASN A 313 -23.25 -33.09 -3.87
C ASN A 313 -22.66 -32.09 -4.88
N THR A 314 -23.37 -30.99 -5.15
CA THR A 314 -22.88 -29.91 -6.03
C THR A 314 -22.06 -28.85 -5.29
N LEU A 315 -21.98 -28.98 -3.96
CA LEU A 315 -21.32 -28.07 -3.03
C LEU A 315 -21.92 -26.64 -3.02
N GLY A 316 -23.24 -26.56 -3.18
CA GLY A 316 -24.03 -25.33 -3.27
C GLY A 316 -23.83 -24.59 -4.60
N LYS A 317 -24.62 -23.53 -4.81
CA LYS A 317 -24.47 -22.65 -5.99
C LYS A 317 -23.41 -21.59 -5.72
N THR A 318 -22.36 -21.56 -6.53
CA THR A 318 -21.29 -20.57 -6.36
C THR A 318 -21.81 -19.17 -6.68
N MET A 319 -21.55 -18.23 -5.76
CA MET A 319 -21.87 -16.80 -5.92
C MET A 319 -20.62 -15.98 -6.24
N ASP A 320 -19.48 -16.34 -5.66
CA ASP A 320 -18.18 -15.70 -5.91
C ASP A 320 -17.06 -16.73 -5.85
N TYR A 321 -16.16 -16.68 -6.81
CA TYR A 321 -14.91 -17.43 -6.81
C TYR A 321 -13.76 -16.48 -7.04
N THR A 322 -12.84 -16.40 -6.08
CA THR A 322 -11.64 -15.58 -6.19
C THR A 322 -10.41 -16.46 -5.99
N GLN A 323 -9.47 -16.38 -6.92
CA GLN A 323 -8.15 -17.00 -6.76
C GLN A 323 -7.05 -15.97 -6.91
N ASN A 324 -5.97 -16.18 -6.17
CA ASN A 324 -4.73 -15.43 -6.28
C ASN A 324 -3.57 -16.40 -6.43
N TYR A 325 -2.65 -16.07 -7.31
CA TYR A 325 -1.39 -16.79 -7.44
C TYR A 325 -0.23 -15.79 -7.40
N SER A 326 0.89 -16.23 -6.84
CA SER A 326 2.14 -15.48 -6.88
C SER A 326 3.27 -16.44 -7.19
N LEU A 327 4.05 -16.13 -8.21
CA LEU A 327 5.30 -16.78 -8.56
C LEU A 327 6.42 -15.76 -8.38
N SER A 328 7.35 -16.04 -7.48
CA SER A 328 8.53 -15.20 -7.26
C SER A 328 9.78 -15.97 -7.65
N TYR A 329 10.63 -15.35 -8.46
CA TYR A 329 11.90 -15.91 -8.91
C TYR A 329 13.05 -14.96 -8.56
N ASN A 330 13.88 -15.40 -7.62
CA ASN A 330 15.16 -14.77 -7.33
C ASN A 330 16.20 -15.31 -8.31
N ILE A 331 16.63 -14.47 -9.26
CA ILE A 331 17.62 -14.88 -10.26
C ILE A 331 18.98 -15.06 -9.56
N PRO A 332 19.61 -16.24 -9.64
CA PRO A 332 20.78 -16.59 -8.83
C PRO A 332 22.10 -16.00 -9.37
N PHE A 333 22.13 -14.69 -9.64
CA PHE A 333 23.35 -13.98 -10.06
C PHE A 333 24.45 -14.01 -8.98
N ASP A 334 24.07 -14.12 -7.70
CA ASP A 334 24.98 -14.30 -6.56
C ASP A 334 25.87 -15.55 -6.66
N LYS A 335 25.39 -16.58 -7.38
CA LYS A 335 26.10 -17.84 -7.58
C LYS A 335 27.20 -17.76 -8.63
N PHE A 336 27.11 -16.83 -9.57
CA PHE A 336 28.12 -16.67 -10.60
C PHE A 336 29.22 -15.72 -10.11
N PRO A 337 30.50 -16.16 -10.10
CA PRO A 337 31.60 -15.30 -9.62
C PRO A 337 31.76 -14.00 -10.39
N LEU A 338 31.29 -13.92 -11.64
CA LEU A 338 31.33 -12.70 -12.46
C LEU A 338 30.17 -11.75 -12.14
N THR A 339 28.96 -12.24 -11.88
CA THR A 339 27.73 -11.43 -11.74
C THR A 339 27.18 -11.32 -10.32
N ASN A 340 27.88 -11.83 -9.29
CA ASN A 340 27.44 -11.75 -7.88
C ASN A 340 27.32 -10.33 -7.26
N TRP A 341 27.53 -9.28 -8.05
CA TRP A 341 27.26 -7.89 -7.72
C TRP A 341 25.86 -7.45 -8.17
N ILE A 342 25.16 -8.28 -8.94
CA ILE A 342 23.80 -8.09 -9.42
C ILE A 342 22.86 -8.95 -8.56
N THR A 343 21.74 -8.38 -8.14
CA THR A 343 20.60 -9.06 -7.55
C THR A 343 19.39 -8.74 -8.39
N ALA A 344 18.65 -9.74 -8.83
CA ALA A 344 17.41 -9.53 -9.57
C ALA A 344 16.31 -10.44 -9.06
N ASN A 345 15.11 -9.89 -8.95
CA ASN A 345 13.90 -10.59 -8.54
C ASN A 345 12.79 -10.27 -9.53
N ALA A 346 12.17 -11.32 -10.06
CA ALA A 346 10.96 -11.22 -10.85
C ALA A 346 9.81 -11.79 -10.03
N LYS A 347 8.74 -11.01 -9.85
CA LYS A 347 7.52 -11.43 -9.18
C LYS A 347 6.35 -11.31 -10.14
N TYR A 348 5.76 -12.44 -10.47
CA TYR A 348 4.53 -12.54 -11.25
C TYR A 348 3.39 -12.83 -10.28
N THR A 349 2.39 -11.97 -10.25
CA THR A 349 1.20 -12.10 -9.42
C THR A 349 -0.02 -11.94 -10.29
N GLY A 350 -1.08 -12.66 -9.94
CA GLY A 350 -2.36 -12.34 -10.52
C GLY A 350 -3.50 -12.89 -9.70
N SER A 351 -4.67 -12.35 -9.99
CA SER A 351 -5.92 -12.69 -9.36
C SER A 351 -6.99 -12.88 -10.42
N PHE A 352 -7.77 -13.93 -10.29
CA PHE A 352 -8.97 -14.15 -11.11
C PHE A 352 -10.17 -14.17 -10.19
N ASN A 353 -11.19 -13.40 -10.55
CA ASN A 353 -12.47 -13.36 -9.85
C ASN A 353 -13.58 -13.71 -10.85
N TRP A 354 -14.49 -14.57 -10.43
CA TRP A 354 -15.77 -14.82 -11.07
C TRP A 354 -16.85 -14.46 -10.07
N GLN A 355 -17.81 -13.66 -10.48
CA GLN A 355 -18.92 -13.22 -9.64
C GLN A 355 -20.23 -13.47 -10.36
N ARG A 356 -21.17 -14.11 -9.67
CA ARG A 356 -22.49 -14.42 -10.21
C ARG A 356 -23.34 -13.16 -10.37
N ALA A 357 -24.20 -13.11 -11.38
CA ALA A 357 -25.32 -12.18 -11.40
C ALA A 357 -26.28 -12.44 -10.22
N PRO A 358 -26.95 -11.40 -9.69
CA PRO A 358 -28.08 -11.59 -8.79
C PRO A 358 -29.14 -12.50 -9.42
N PHE A 359 -29.83 -13.32 -8.63
CA PHE A 359 -30.81 -14.30 -9.14
C PHE A 359 -31.94 -13.66 -9.97
N GLY A 360 -32.43 -12.48 -9.57
CA GLY A 360 -33.45 -11.75 -10.32
C GLY A 360 -32.95 -11.08 -11.61
N GLN A 361 -31.66 -11.20 -11.92
CA GLN A 361 -31.00 -10.55 -13.06
C GLN A 361 -30.05 -11.52 -13.79
N SER A 362 -30.36 -12.83 -13.78
CA SER A 362 -29.51 -13.85 -14.41
C SER A 362 -29.29 -13.64 -15.90
N GLU A 363 -30.23 -12.98 -16.58
CA GLU A 363 -30.18 -12.62 -18.01
C GLU A 363 -29.02 -11.68 -18.36
N PHE A 364 -28.45 -10.97 -17.39
CA PHE A 364 -27.29 -10.10 -17.59
C PHE A 364 -25.95 -10.84 -17.51
N GLY A 365 -25.97 -12.13 -17.19
CA GLY A 365 -24.78 -12.97 -17.08
C GLY A 365 -23.85 -12.60 -15.91
N ASN A 366 -22.95 -13.53 -15.62
CA ASN A 366 -21.94 -13.39 -14.58
C ASN A 366 -20.82 -12.44 -15.05
N THR A 367 -19.94 -12.04 -14.14
CA THR A 367 -18.79 -11.19 -14.47
C THR A 367 -17.50 -11.92 -14.15
N ILE A 368 -16.54 -11.90 -15.07
CA ILE A 368 -15.19 -12.40 -14.83
C ILE A 368 -14.20 -11.24 -14.85
N GLN A 369 -13.22 -11.31 -13.95
CA GLN A 369 -12.19 -10.30 -13.81
C GLN A 369 -10.85 -10.99 -13.67
N ASN A 370 -9.83 -10.46 -14.34
CA ASN A 370 -8.45 -10.84 -14.13
C ASN A 370 -7.61 -9.60 -13.84
N ASN A 371 -6.70 -9.72 -12.88
CA ASN A 371 -5.66 -8.74 -12.64
C ASN A 371 -4.33 -9.46 -12.64
N ARG A 372 -3.33 -8.87 -13.28
CA ARG A 372 -1.98 -9.37 -13.45
C ARG A 372 -1.02 -8.27 -13.09
N ASN A 373 -0.08 -8.57 -12.22
CA ASN A 373 1.00 -7.68 -11.85
C ASN A 373 2.33 -8.41 -12.02
N LEU A 374 3.17 -7.90 -12.92
CA LEU A 374 4.54 -8.33 -13.12
C LEU A 374 5.47 -7.26 -12.58
N ASN A 375 6.25 -7.60 -11.57
CA ASN A 375 7.24 -6.71 -10.98
C ASN A 375 8.64 -7.29 -11.16
N PHE A 376 9.46 -6.61 -11.95
CA PHE A 376 10.87 -6.92 -12.14
C PHE A 376 11.73 -5.88 -11.41
N THR A 377 12.50 -6.35 -10.44
CA THR A 377 13.46 -5.52 -9.70
C THR A 377 14.87 -6.02 -9.97
N ALA A 378 15.77 -5.11 -10.30
CA ALA A 378 17.18 -5.41 -10.49
C ALA A 378 18.02 -4.38 -9.76
N GLN A 379 19.07 -4.82 -9.08
CA GLN A 379 20.02 -3.96 -8.40
C GLN A 379 21.43 -4.45 -8.67
N ALA A 380 22.31 -3.52 -9.02
CA ALA A 380 23.71 -3.72 -9.32
C ALA A 380 24.56 -2.91 -8.34
N ASN A 381 25.23 -3.59 -7.43
CA ASN A 381 26.15 -3.01 -6.47
C ASN A 381 27.59 -3.07 -6.99
N PHE A 382 28.02 -2.00 -7.65
CA PHE A 382 29.35 -1.91 -8.27
C PHE A 382 30.48 -1.90 -7.25
N VAL A 383 30.25 -1.55 -5.99
CA VAL A 383 31.26 -1.68 -4.92
C VAL A 383 31.72 -3.14 -4.78
N ASN A 384 30.79 -4.10 -4.92
CA ASN A 384 31.13 -5.52 -4.93
C ASN A 384 31.92 -5.94 -6.18
N LEU A 385 31.62 -5.34 -7.34
CA LEU A 385 32.38 -5.57 -8.57
C LEU A 385 33.81 -5.04 -8.45
N TYR A 386 33.97 -3.79 -7.99
CA TYR A 386 35.26 -3.12 -7.83
C TYR A 386 36.14 -3.81 -6.78
N ASN A 387 35.55 -4.34 -5.72
CA ASN A 387 36.27 -5.11 -4.70
C ASN A 387 36.91 -6.40 -5.23
N LYS A 388 36.54 -6.88 -6.43
CA LYS A 388 37.19 -8.02 -7.09
C LYS A 388 38.51 -7.64 -7.75
N ILE A 389 38.64 -6.39 -8.21
CA ILE A 389 39.85 -5.90 -8.86
C ILE A 389 40.82 -5.40 -7.77
N PRO A 390 42.03 -5.98 -7.63
CA PRO A 390 42.95 -5.66 -6.53
C PRO A 390 43.32 -4.17 -6.43
N LEU A 391 43.46 -3.49 -7.58
CA LEU A 391 43.75 -2.05 -7.66
C LEU A 391 42.61 -1.22 -7.06
N PHE A 392 41.38 -1.48 -7.51
CA PHE A 392 40.18 -0.79 -7.07
C PHE A 392 39.86 -1.04 -5.59
N LYS A 393 40.01 -2.28 -5.12
CA LYS A 393 39.91 -2.61 -3.69
C LYS A 393 40.86 -1.79 -2.83
N LYS A 394 42.12 -1.62 -3.25
CA LYS A 394 43.10 -0.79 -2.53
C LYS A 394 42.66 0.68 -2.45
N VAL A 395 42.15 1.22 -3.55
CA VAL A 395 41.68 2.60 -3.65
C VAL A 395 40.41 2.84 -2.81
N LEU A 396 39.45 1.90 -2.82
CA LEU A 396 38.25 1.95 -1.95
C LEU A 396 38.60 1.86 -0.47
N SER A 397 39.61 1.07 -0.11
CA SER A 397 40.11 0.97 1.27
C SER A 397 40.99 2.15 1.73
N ASP A 398 41.13 3.21 0.92
CA ASP A 398 41.99 4.38 1.18
C ASP A 398 43.44 4.00 1.55
N GLY A 399 43.97 2.91 1.01
CA GLY A 399 45.31 2.41 1.34
C GLY A 399 45.47 1.89 2.77
N LYS A 400 44.40 1.85 3.58
CA LYS A 400 44.37 1.19 4.88
C LYS A 400 43.78 -0.21 4.70
N SER A 401 44.62 -1.17 4.29
CA SER A 401 44.28 -2.58 4.51
C SER A 401 44.50 -2.94 6.00
N GLY A 402 43.70 -2.35 6.88
CA GLY A 402 43.55 -2.79 8.26
C GLY A 402 42.48 -3.87 8.29
N GLY A 403 42.86 -5.10 8.61
CA GLY A 403 41.95 -6.25 8.63
C GLY A 403 40.79 -6.03 9.59
N ARG A 404 39.60 -5.77 9.05
CA ARG A 404 38.29 -6.01 9.67
C ARG A 404 37.23 -5.91 8.57
N ALA A 405 37.12 -6.99 7.79
CA ALA A 405 35.94 -7.27 6.98
C ALA A 405 35.75 -8.78 6.97
N ASN A 406 34.52 -9.21 7.27
CA ASN A 406 34.04 -10.58 7.53
C ASN A 406 34.38 -11.20 8.90
N LEU A 407 33.65 -10.78 9.93
CA LEU A 407 33.07 -11.69 10.92
C LEU A 407 31.65 -11.20 11.22
N ASN A 408 30.68 -11.68 10.43
CA ASN A 408 29.27 -11.68 10.84
C ASN A 408 28.61 -12.91 10.22
N MET A 409 28.74 -14.04 10.93
CA MET A 409 27.84 -15.19 10.89
C MET A 409 28.32 -16.25 11.88
N LYS A 410 27.86 -16.17 13.14
CA LYS A 410 27.40 -17.30 13.98
C LYS A 410 27.21 -16.87 15.43
N GLY A 411 25.99 -17.08 15.93
CA GLY A 411 25.69 -17.57 17.28
C GLY A 411 25.98 -16.65 18.45
N ALA A 412 24.92 -15.98 18.94
CA ALA A 412 24.85 -15.45 20.29
C ALA A 412 24.79 -16.58 21.32
N ASN A 413 25.63 -16.51 22.36
CA ASN A 413 25.27 -16.79 23.77
C ASN A 413 26.47 -16.52 24.69
N GLY A 414 26.20 -15.90 25.84
CA GLY A 414 26.97 -16.10 27.07
C GLY A 414 27.85 -14.95 27.55
N ASP A 415 27.22 -14.08 28.35
CA ASP A 415 27.70 -13.48 29.60
C ASP A 415 28.84 -12.45 29.69
N GLU A 416 28.48 -11.40 30.44
CA GLU A 416 29.25 -10.26 30.90
C GLU A 416 30.44 -10.64 31.80
N LYS A 417 31.55 -9.91 31.67
CA LYS A 417 32.00 -9.03 32.76
C LYS A 417 33.08 -8.04 32.32
N ASN A 418 32.95 -6.87 32.92
CA ASN A 418 33.61 -5.60 32.71
C ASN A 418 35.03 -5.58 33.31
N LYS A 419 35.99 -4.90 32.65
CA LYS A 419 36.95 -3.96 33.28
C LYS A 419 37.86 -3.30 32.24
N GLY A 420 37.95 -1.98 32.31
CA GLY A 420 38.81 -1.15 31.46
C GLY A 420 40.29 -1.29 31.77
N GLY A 421 41.11 -0.90 30.79
CA GLY A 421 42.56 -0.78 30.91
C GLY A 421 43.14 -0.22 29.61
N LYS A 422 43.91 0.86 29.74
CA LYS A 422 44.62 1.58 28.67
C LYS A 422 45.36 0.65 27.71
N ASP A 423 45.18 0.86 26.41
CA ASP A 423 45.97 0.23 25.35
C ASP A 423 47.45 0.67 25.46
N LYS A 424 48.29 -0.19 26.04
CA LYS A 424 49.70 -0.28 25.70
C LYS A 424 49.83 -1.21 24.50
N GLU A 425 50.49 -0.76 23.45
CA GLU A 425 50.97 -1.60 22.35
C GLU A 425 51.85 -2.72 22.93
N GLY A 426 51.26 -3.90 23.07
CA GLY A 426 51.96 -5.14 23.38
C GLY A 426 52.38 -5.84 22.08
N ASP A 427 53.67 -6.14 21.99
CA ASP A 427 54.31 -6.92 20.95
C ASP A 427 53.53 -8.23 20.67
N LYS A 428 53.15 -8.44 19.41
CA LYS A 428 52.58 -9.71 18.96
C LYS A 428 53.72 -10.71 18.79
N VAL A 429 53.89 -11.58 19.77
CA VAL A 429 54.72 -12.80 19.71
C VAL A 429 54.42 -13.55 18.39
N GLU A 430 55.44 -13.75 17.55
CA GLU A 430 55.33 -14.50 16.30
C GLU A 430 55.05 -15.99 16.63
N GLU A 431 53.84 -16.51 16.34
CA GLU A 431 53.52 -17.94 16.50
C GLU A 431 54.57 -18.84 15.83
N GLU A 432 55.28 -19.70 16.56
CA GLU A 432 56.21 -20.68 15.98
C GLU A 432 55.50 -21.99 15.59
N PHE A 433 55.93 -22.61 14.48
CA PHE A 433 55.40 -23.90 14.01
C PHE A 433 55.97 -25.06 14.84
N LYS A 434 55.21 -25.54 15.83
CA LYS A 434 55.61 -26.64 16.73
C LYS A 434 55.51 -28.03 16.05
N PRO A 435 56.44 -28.96 16.30
CA PRO A 435 56.39 -30.33 15.80
C PRO A 435 55.35 -31.19 16.53
N ASP A 436 54.75 -32.15 15.81
CA ASP A 436 53.74 -33.10 16.35
C ASP A 436 54.35 -34.16 17.31
N LYS A 437 55.69 -34.28 17.36
CA LYS A 437 56.47 -35.17 18.25
C LYS A 437 57.80 -34.48 18.67
N PRO A 438 58.39 -34.83 19.82
CA PRO A 438 59.73 -34.36 20.21
C PRO A 438 60.75 -34.71 19.12
N LEU A 439 61.72 -33.82 18.85
CA LEU A 439 62.67 -33.96 17.75
C LEU A 439 63.55 -35.23 17.82
N ASP A 440 63.61 -35.87 18.99
CA ASP A 440 64.49 -36.99 19.31
C ASP A 440 63.88 -38.38 18.96
N GLU A 441 62.57 -38.47 18.68
CA GLU A 441 61.87 -39.73 18.34
C GLU A 441 61.54 -39.88 16.84
N MET A 442 62.00 -38.96 16.00
CA MET A 442 61.55 -38.84 14.62
C MET A 442 62.50 -39.60 13.66
N THR A 443 61.97 -40.53 12.87
CA THR A 443 62.79 -41.24 11.86
C THR A 443 63.35 -40.27 10.81
N PRO A 444 64.50 -40.57 10.14
CA PRO A 444 65.12 -39.64 9.18
C PRO A 444 64.18 -39.17 8.05
N LYS A 445 63.22 -40.01 7.65
CA LYS A 445 62.21 -39.68 6.64
C LYS A 445 61.17 -38.68 7.16
N GLU A 446 60.74 -38.81 8.41
CA GLU A 446 59.75 -37.93 9.05
C GLU A 446 60.34 -36.55 9.36
N ARG A 447 61.62 -36.50 9.77
CA ARG A 447 62.36 -35.25 10.01
C ARG A 447 62.46 -34.40 8.74
N LYS A 448 62.73 -35.05 7.60
CA LYS A 448 62.74 -34.40 6.27
C LYS A 448 61.34 -33.93 5.84
N GLN A 449 60.26 -34.61 6.26
CA GLN A 449 58.88 -34.16 6.00
C GLN A 449 58.48 -32.98 6.88
N PHE A 450 58.87 -32.97 8.15
CA PHE A 450 58.66 -31.86 9.07
C PHE A 450 59.40 -30.60 8.59
N GLU A 451 60.67 -30.71 8.20
CA GLU A 451 61.42 -29.60 7.60
C GLU A 451 60.77 -29.08 6.31
N ARG A 452 60.24 -29.97 5.46
CA ARG A 452 59.46 -29.57 4.28
C ARG A 452 58.17 -28.83 4.65
N LYS A 453 57.46 -29.24 5.70
CA LYS A 453 56.25 -28.54 6.21
C LYS A 453 56.62 -27.18 6.83
N LYS A 454 57.66 -27.12 7.66
CA LYS A 454 58.19 -25.89 8.28
C LYS A 454 58.63 -24.89 7.21
N LYS A 455 59.42 -25.32 6.22
CA LYS A 455 59.86 -24.48 5.09
C LYS A 455 58.70 -23.99 4.22
N ARG A 456 57.63 -24.79 4.05
CA ARG A 456 56.40 -24.35 3.36
C ARG A 456 55.63 -23.31 4.17
N TRP A 457 55.54 -23.49 5.50
CA TRP A 457 54.89 -22.57 6.42
C TRP A 457 55.66 -21.24 6.53
N GLU A 458 56.99 -21.26 6.63
CA GLU A 458 57.85 -20.07 6.61
C GLU A 458 57.73 -19.32 5.28
N ARG A 459 57.75 -20.03 4.14
CA ARG A 459 57.47 -19.41 2.82
C ARG A 459 56.08 -18.79 2.75
N LYS A 460 55.08 -19.39 3.41
CA LYS A 460 53.73 -18.85 3.48
C LYS A 460 53.67 -17.60 4.35
N LYS A 461 54.27 -17.61 5.55
CA LYS A 461 54.40 -16.43 6.43
C LYS A 461 55.20 -15.31 5.78
N ALA A 462 56.33 -15.60 5.13
CA ALA A 462 57.13 -14.62 4.40
C ALA A 462 56.36 -14.00 3.21
N ARG A 463 55.60 -14.81 2.46
CA ARG A 463 54.67 -14.32 1.42
C ARG A 463 53.54 -13.47 2.01
N GLU A 464 53.02 -13.81 3.17
CA GLU A 464 52.01 -13.01 3.89
C GLU A 464 52.59 -11.69 4.42
N LYS A 465 53.82 -11.69 4.96
CA LYS A 465 54.55 -10.49 5.42
C LYS A 465 54.84 -9.56 4.24
N LYS A 466 55.37 -10.08 3.12
CA LYS A 466 55.54 -9.33 1.85
C LYS A 466 54.21 -8.83 1.26
N ARG A 467 53.12 -9.61 1.36
CA ARG A 467 51.77 -9.16 0.95
C ARG A 467 51.26 -8.02 1.83
N LYS A 468 51.46 -8.09 3.15
CA LYS A 468 51.10 -7.04 4.10
C LYS A 468 51.92 -5.76 3.86
N GLU A 469 53.21 -5.87 3.56
CA GLU A 469 54.06 -4.73 3.19
C GLU A 469 53.65 -4.10 1.84
N ASN A 470 53.44 -4.91 0.80
CA ASN A 470 52.94 -4.42 -0.49
C ASN A 470 51.49 -3.90 -0.43
N ALA A 471 50.74 -4.24 0.62
CA ALA A 471 49.42 -3.66 0.90
C ALA A 471 49.50 -2.32 1.65
N LYS A 472 50.60 -2.04 2.37
CA LYS A 472 50.88 -0.74 3.01
C LYS A 472 51.41 0.32 2.02
N LYS A 473 51.93 -0.07 0.85
CA LYS A 473 52.35 0.88 -0.20
C LYS A 473 51.16 1.71 -0.68
N LYS A 474 51.20 3.02 -0.45
CA LYS A 474 50.19 3.99 -0.90
C LYS A 474 50.09 3.94 -2.44
N VAL A 475 48.88 3.88 -2.97
CA VAL A 475 48.63 3.99 -4.41
C VAL A 475 49.03 5.39 -4.87
N ASN A 476 49.69 5.51 -6.03
CA ASN A 476 50.04 6.81 -6.61
C ASN A 476 48.77 7.69 -6.68
N PRO A 477 48.79 8.95 -6.17
CA PRO A 477 47.61 9.81 -6.10
C PRO A 477 46.88 10.00 -7.44
N ILE A 478 47.61 10.09 -8.57
CA ILE A 478 47.02 10.22 -9.91
C ILE A 478 46.27 8.94 -10.29
N VAL A 479 46.92 7.78 -10.12
CA VAL A 479 46.30 6.46 -10.38
C VAL A 479 45.11 6.23 -9.45
N GLY A 480 45.18 6.68 -8.20
CA GLY A 480 44.10 6.62 -7.24
C GLY A 480 42.91 7.49 -7.64
N ALA A 481 43.14 8.72 -8.11
CA ALA A 481 42.10 9.62 -8.60
C ALA A 481 41.43 9.08 -9.87
N ALA A 482 42.21 8.66 -10.87
CA ALA A 482 41.68 8.05 -12.10
C ALA A 482 40.88 6.78 -11.80
N SER A 483 41.37 5.92 -10.90
CA SER A 483 40.62 4.74 -10.45
C SER A 483 39.30 5.10 -9.77
N ARG A 484 39.24 6.18 -8.97
CA ARG A 484 38.00 6.63 -8.33
C ARG A 484 36.97 7.14 -9.34
N LEU A 485 37.41 7.85 -10.38
CA LEU A 485 36.52 8.28 -11.46
C LEU A 485 35.89 7.08 -12.20
N VAL A 486 36.68 6.05 -12.50
CA VAL A 486 36.16 4.80 -13.09
C VAL A 486 35.20 4.08 -12.12
N MET A 487 35.46 4.17 -10.82
CA MET A 487 34.61 3.61 -9.76
C MET A 487 33.48 4.55 -9.30
N SER A 488 33.15 5.56 -10.10
CA SER A 488 32.13 6.55 -9.78
C SER A 488 30.78 5.89 -9.54
N VAL A 489 30.36 4.98 -10.42
CA VAL A 489 29.08 4.29 -10.26
C VAL A 489 29.12 3.38 -9.02
N ARG A 490 28.31 3.66 -7.99
CA ARG A 490 28.27 2.85 -6.75
C ARG A 490 27.18 1.80 -6.79
N ASN A 491 25.97 2.22 -7.13
CA ASN A 491 24.79 1.36 -7.14
C ASN A 491 23.83 1.83 -8.22
N ILE A 492 23.31 0.89 -9.00
CA ILE A 492 22.21 1.10 -9.95
C ILE A 492 21.07 0.18 -9.52
N SER A 493 19.85 0.70 -9.43
CA SER A 493 18.65 -0.10 -9.15
C SER A 493 17.54 0.29 -10.12
N GLY A 494 16.87 -0.70 -10.69
CA GLY A 494 15.73 -0.53 -11.56
C GLY A 494 14.53 -1.33 -11.06
N THR A 495 13.35 -0.78 -11.23
CA THR A 495 12.07 -1.45 -11.04
C THR A 495 11.22 -1.20 -12.27
N TYR A 496 10.73 -2.27 -12.87
CA TYR A 496 9.77 -2.23 -13.96
C TYR A 496 8.55 -3.03 -13.52
N ALA A 497 7.41 -2.36 -13.38
CA ALA A 497 6.16 -2.96 -12.94
C ALA A 497 5.09 -2.76 -14.01
N LEU A 498 4.49 -3.87 -14.44
CA LEU A 498 3.32 -3.91 -15.32
C LEU A 498 2.12 -4.36 -14.51
N ASN A 499 1.02 -3.60 -14.60
CA ASN A 499 -0.26 -3.96 -14.03
C ASN A 499 -1.30 -3.99 -15.14
N ASP A 500 -1.91 -5.14 -15.35
CA ASP A 500 -2.94 -5.34 -16.37
C ASP A 500 -4.20 -5.87 -15.70
N GLY A 501 -5.34 -5.29 -16.01
CA GLY A 501 -6.64 -5.73 -15.51
C GLY A 501 -7.63 -5.85 -16.66
N THR A 502 -8.46 -6.89 -16.64
CA THR A 502 -9.53 -7.08 -17.62
C THR A 502 -10.80 -7.50 -16.90
N LEU A 503 -11.92 -6.84 -17.18
CA LEU A 503 -13.25 -7.13 -16.64
C LEU A 503 -14.20 -7.40 -17.79
N LEU A 504 -14.74 -8.61 -17.86
CA LEU A 504 -15.71 -9.05 -18.87
C LEU A 504 -17.06 -9.36 -18.21
N PRO A 505 -18.10 -8.53 -18.45
CA PRO A 505 -19.45 -8.83 -18.03
C PRO A 505 -20.18 -9.74 -19.02
N GLY A 506 -21.34 -10.27 -18.61
CA GLY A 506 -22.17 -11.09 -19.51
C GLY A 506 -21.73 -12.54 -19.64
N PHE A 507 -20.83 -13.03 -18.79
CA PHE A 507 -20.32 -14.40 -18.84
C PHE A 507 -21.39 -15.42 -18.40
N ASN A 508 -21.81 -16.30 -19.29
CA ASN A 508 -22.91 -17.24 -19.08
C ASN A 508 -22.50 -18.51 -18.29
N GLN A 509 -21.21 -18.82 -18.20
CA GLN A 509 -20.76 -20.09 -17.60
C GLN A 509 -20.67 -20.00 -16.07
N GLU A 510 -20.97 -21.13 -15.41
CA GLU A 510 -20.86 -21.28 -13.95
C GLU A 510 -19.50 -21.82 -13.50
N THR A 511 -19.09 -21.38 -12.31
CA THR A 511 -17.86 -21.83 -11.65
C THR A 511 -18.12 -22.99 -10.67
N ARG A 512 -17.17 -23.92 -10.54
CA ARG A 512 -17.22 -25.04 -9.58
C ARG A 512 -16.09 -24.94 -8.55
N VAL A 513 -15.90 -26.00 -7.76
CA VAL A 513 -15.04 -26.11 -6.55
C VAL A 513 -13.69 -25.39 -6.63
N LEU A 514 -12.98 -25.47 -7.76
CA LEU A 514 -11.66 -24.87 -8.00
C LEU A 514 -11.70 -23.82 -9.12
N GLY A 515 -12.83 -23.14 -9.27
CA GLY A 515 -13.02 -22.11 -10.29
C GLY A 515 -13.58 -22.71 -11.57
N MET A 516 -12.72 -23.29 -12.39
CA MET A 516 -13.11 -23.67 -13.74
C MET A 516 -14.01 -24.92 -13.76
N ASN A 517 -14.96 -24.94 -14.69
CA ASN A 517 -15.74 -26.13 -15.03
C ASN A 517 -15.15 -26.78 -16.31
N ASN A 518 -15.61 -27.98 -16.70
CA ASN A 518 -15.04 -28.66 -17.88
C ASN A 518 -15.20 -27.86 -19.19
N SER A 519 -16.28 -27.07 -19.32
CA SER A 519 -16.54 -26.25 -20.51
C SER A 519 -15.69 -24.99 -20.61
N THR A 520 -15.15 -24.48 -19.49
CA THR A 520 -14.36 -23.24 -19.44
C THR A 520 -12.85 -23.48 -19.38
N THR A 521 -12.37 -24.72 -19.50
CA THR A 521 -10.93 -25.08 -19.46
C THR A 521 -10.06 -24.27 -20.44
N GLY A 522 -10.61 -23.88 -21.59
CA GLY A 522 -9.95 -22.99 -22.56
C GLY A 522 -9.66 -21.57 -22.03
N LEU A 523 -10.34 -21.13 -20.96
CA LEU A 523 -10.14 -19.85 -20.29
C LEU A 523 -8.94 -19.86 -19.33
N SER A 524 -8.24 -21.00 -19.17
CA SER A 524 -7.13 -21.17 -18.21
C SER A 524 -6.01 -20.15 -18.42
N GLY A 525 -5.72 -19.80 -19.67
CA GLY A 525 -4.80 -18.72 -20.01
C GLY A 525 -5.21 -17.41 -19.32
N PHE A 526 -6.46 -16.97 -19.49
CA PHE A 526 -7.00 -15.78 -18.84
C PHE A 526 -6.97 -15.91 -17.31
N VAL A 527 -7.41 -17.04 -16.77
CA VAL A 527 -7.39 -17.35 -15.32
C VAL A 527 -5.99 -17.16 -14.72
N PHE A 528 -4.94 -17.53 -15.45
CA PHE A 528 -3.52 -17.39 -15.05
C PHE A 528 -2.81 -16.15 -15.64
N GLY A 529 -3.56 -15.14 -16.09
CA GLY A 529 -3.05 -13.81 -16.43
C GLY A 529 -2.60 -13.63 -17.89
N LYS A 530 -3.07 -14.45 -18.83
CA LYS A 530 -3.02 -14.08 -20.24
C LYS A 530 -3.98 -12.90 -20.45
N GLN A 531 -3.46 -11.78 -20.91
CA GLN A 531 -4.20 -10.54 -21.15
C GLN A 531 -3.79 -9.93 -22.50
N GLY A 532 -4.43 -8.83 -22.89
CA GLY A 532 -4.16 -8.15 -24.17
C GLY A 532 -2.73 -7.63 -24.32
N TYR A 533 -1.96 -7.54 -23.24
CA TYR A 533 -0.55 -7.14 -23.24
C TYR A 533 0.36 -8.33 -22.89
N ASP A 534 1.56 -8.40 -23.49
CA ASP A 534 2.58 -9.38 -23.13
C ASP A 534 3.33 -8.99 -21.84
N MET A 535 4.30 -9.82 -21.44
CA MET A 535 5.15 -9.58 -20.28
C MET A 535 6.13 -8.41 -20.45
N LEU A 536 6.20 -7.82 -21.63
CA LEU A 536 7.04 -6.66 -21.97
C LEU A 536 6.21 -5.39 -22.21
N GLY A 537 4.89 -5.43 -21.95
CA GLY A 537 3.99 -4.30 -22.11
C GLY A 537 3.51 -4.06 -23.54
N ARG A 538 3.74 -4.99 -24.47
CA ARG A 538 3.32 -4.85 -25.88
C ARG A 538 1.95 -5.48 -26.10
N ARG A 539 1.09 -4.83 -26.88
CA ARG A 539 -0.23 -5.38 -27.26
C ARG A 539 -0.06 -6.65 -28.11
N THR A 540 -0.74 -7.73 -27.75
CA THR A 540 -0.61 -9.07 -28.34
C THR A 540 -1.79 -9.47 -29.23
N GLY A 541 -2.83 -8.63 -29.29
CA GLY A 541 -4.09 -8.92 -29.98
C GLY A 541 -5.01 -9.89 -29.24
N TYR A 542 -4.62 -10.41 -28.07
CA TYR A 542 -5.48 -11.27 -27.27
C TYR A 542 -6.66 -10.50 -26.68
N ASN A 543 -7.88 -10.94 -26.97
CA ASN A 543 -9.11 -10.37 -26.42
C ASN A 543 -9.96 -11.50 -25.79
N VAL A 544 -10.24 -11.40 -24.49
CA VAL A 544 -11.05 -12.41 -23.78
C VAL A 544 -12.52 -12.35 -24.20
N ALA A 545 -13.01 -11.18 -24.62
CA ALA A 545 -14.38 -11.02 -25.11
C ALA A 545 -14.60 -11.83 -26.40
N GLU A 546 -13.70 -11.70 -27.38
CA GLU A 546 -13.71 -12.49 -28.61
C GLU A 546 -13.59 -13.99 -28.32
N GLN A 547 -12.63 -14.40 -27.47
CA GLN A 547 -12.50 -15.80 -27.08
C GLN A 547 -13.80 -16.33 -26.42
N ALA A 548 -14.46 -15.52 -25.59
CA ALA A 548 -15.71 -15.91 -24.95
C ALA A 548 -16.88 -15.99 -25.95
N THR A 549 -16.92 -15.11 -26.95
CA THR A 549 -17.88 -15.15 -28.06
C THR A 549 -17.70 -16.42 -28.91
N ASP A 550 -16.48 -16.71 -29.35
CA ASP A 550 -16.17 -17.88 -30.18
C ASP A 550 -16.56 -19.21 -29.53
N ASN A 551 -16.55 -19.26 -28.19
CA ASN A 551 -16.89 -20.45 -27.41
C ASN A 551 -18.32 -20.42 -26.83
N ASN A 552 -19.17 -19.46 -27.22
CA ASN A 552 -20.54 -19.28 -26.71
C ASN A 552 -20.61 -19.17 -25.17
N TRP A 553 -19.67 -18.44 -24.57
CA TRP A 553 -19.62 -18.20 -23.13
C TRP A 553 -20.24 -16.88 -22.68
N LEU A 554 -20.81 -16.10 -23.60
CA LEU A 554 -21.49 -14.84 -23.29
C LEU A 554 -23.01 -14.97 -23.42
N VAL A 555 -23.75 -14.19 -22.62
CA VAL A 555 -25.19 -14.06 -22.74
C VAL A 555 -25.53 -13.21 -23.97
N GLN A 556 -26.51 -13.65 -24.75
CA GLN A 556 -27.01 -12.92 -25.91
C GLN A 556 -28.03 -11.87 -25.47
N ASN A 557 -27.55 -10.79 -24.84
CA ASN A 557 -28.41 -9.74 -24.29
C ASN A 557 -27.98 -8.35 -24.79
N ALA A 558 -28.89 -7.66 -25.50
CA ALA A 558 -28.67 -6.32 -26.02
C ALA A 558 -28.72 -5.21 -24.94
N ASN A 559 -29.30 -5.50 -23.78
CA ASN A 559 -29.46 -4.54 -22.68
C ASN A 559 -28.33 -4.59 -21.65
N LEU A 560 -27.21 -5.27 -21.96
CA LEU A 560 -26.05 -5.36 -21.06
C LEU A 560 -25.35 -4.00 -20.91
N ASN A 561 -25.69 -3.27 -19.84
CA ASN A 561 -25.17 -1.94 -19.54
C ASN A 561 -23.88 -1.94 -18.69
N LYS A 562 -23.24 -3.10 -18.51
CA LYS A 562 -21.92 -3.20 -17.87
C LYS A 562 -20.84 -3.15 -18.94
N GLN A 563 -19.85 -2.28 -18.76
CA GLN A 563 -18.77 -2.11 -19.72
C GLN A 563 -17.74 -3.24 -19.58
N TYR A 564 -17.25 -3.73 -20.72
CA TYR A 564 -16.01 -4.46 -20.82
C TYR A 564 -14.86 -3.48 -20.65
N THR A 565 -13.96 -3.74 -19.71
CA THR A 565 -12.89 -2.81 -19.35
C THR A 565 -11.53 -3.48 -19.36
N ILE A 566 -10.55 -2.85 -20.00
CA ILE A 566 -9.15 -3.25 -20.01
C ILE A 566 -8.31 -2.12 -19.44
N THR A 567 -7.61 -2.39 -18.34
CA THR A 567 -6.66 -1.47 -17.72
C THR A 567 -5.24 -1.97 -17.95
N HIS A 568 -4.33 -1.06 -18.26
CA HIS A 568 -2.91 -1.36 -18.41
C HIS A 568 -2.09 -0.21 -17.83
N SER A 569 -1.12 -0.51 -16.97
CA SER A 569 -0.23 0.47 -16.36
C SER A 569 1.20 -0.02 -16.36
N GLU A 570 2.09 0.79 -16.94
CA GLU A 570 3.53 0.60 -16.94
C GLU A 570 4.20 1.59 -16.01
N ASN A 571 4.99 1.09 -15.07
CA ASN A 571 5.75 1.92 -14.14
C ASN A 571 7.23 1.53 -14.21
N LEU A 572 8.04 2.43 -14.74
CA LEU A 572 9.49 2.33 -14.81
C LEU A 572 10.11 3.29 -13.80
N SER A 573 10.95 2.78 -12.91
CA SER A 573 11.77 3.59 -12.01
C SER A 573 13.21 3.10 -12.05
N LEU A 574 14.12 3.95 -12.51
CA LEU A 574 15.56 3.70 -12.48
C LEU A 574 16.21 4.68 -11.53
N LYS A 575 17.15 4.20 -10.72
CA LYS A 575 17.94 5.01 -9.79
C LYS A 575 19.39 4.62 -9.91
N ALA A 576 20.27 5.60 -9.96
CA ALA A 576 21.71 5.39 -9.92
C ALA A 576 22.34 6.29 -8.86
N THR A 577 23.39 5.81 -8.22
CA THR A 577 24.18 6.57 -7.26
C THR A 577 25.63 6.59 -7.75
N LEU A 578 26.17 7.78 -7.91
CA LEU A 578 27.51 8.03 -8.42
C LEU A 578 28.31 8.74 -7.32
N GLU A 579 29.55 8.32 -7.10
CA GLU A 579 30.54 8.95 -6.25
C GLU A 579 31.87 9.11 -7.01
N PRO A 580 31.96 10.05 -7.97
CA PRO A 580 33.19 10.32 -8.74
C PRO A 580 34.44 10.56 -7.89
N PHE A 581 34.28 11.26 -6.77
CA PHE A 581 35.33 11.47 -5.77
C PHE A 581 34.73 11.46 -4.37
N LYS A 582 35.59 11.30 -3.36
CA LYS A 582 35.17 11.07 -1.97
C LYS A 582 34.28 12.21 -1.47
N ASP A 583 33.20 11.83 -0.79
CA ASP A 583 32.21 12.74 -0.21
C ASP A 583 31.40 13.58 -1.22
N PHE A 584 31.47 13.24 -2.51
CA PHE A 584 30.66 13.83 -3.57
C PHE A 584 29.70 12.78 -4.14
N ASN A 585 28.43 12.87 -3.76
CA ASN A 585 27.40 11.91 -4.13
C ASN A 585 26.42 12.55 -5.12
N ILE A 586 26.23 11.92 -6.27
CA ILE A 586 25.16 12.23 -7.23
C ILE A 586 24.16 11.08 -7.20
N ASN A 587 22.93 11.34 -6.79
CA ASN A 587 21.83 10.42 -7.03
C ASN A 587 21.12 10.85 -8.31
N VAL A 588 20.87 9.90 -9.19
CA VAL A 588 20.16 10.08 -10.45
C VAL A 588 18.89 9.25 -10.41
N ASN A 589 17.77 9.80 -10.86
CA ASN A 589 16.49 9.10 -10.93
C ASN A 589 15.77 9.35 -12.26
N VAL A 590 15.28 8.28 -12.85
CA VAL A 590 14.45 8.28 -14.06
C VAL A 590 13.13 7.63 -13.69
N LEU A 591 12.01 8.23 -14.13
CA LEU A 591 10.69 7.68 -13.91
C LEU A 591 9.83 7.83 -15.16
N ARG A 592 9.04 6.80 -15.47
CA ARG A 592 7.99 6.84 -16.50
C ARG A 592 6.83 5.98 -16.03
N ASN A 593 5.67 6.62 -15.86
CA ASN A 593 4.42 5.99 -15.49
C ASN A 593 3.43 6.25 -16.63
N TYR A 594 2.98 5.19 -17.28
CA TYR A 594 1.95 5.24 -18.31
C TYR A 594 0.77 4.38 -17.84
N SER A 595 -0.45 4.87 -17.99
CA SER A 595 -1.64 4.11 -17.65
C SER A 595 -2.72 4.40 -18.68
N ILE A 596 -3.35 3.34 -19.18
CA ILE A 596 -4.47 3.40 -20.11
C ILE A 596 -5.61 2.54 -19.57
N ASN A 597 -6.83 3.02 -19.75
CA ASN A 597 -8.05 2.33 -19.40
C ASN A 597 -9.01 2.42 -20.60
N GLU A 598 -9.24 1.28 -21.24
CA GLU A 598 -10.12 1.10 -22.39
C GLU A 598 -11.44 0.52 -21.88
N SER A 599 -12.57 1.14 -22.25
CA SER A 599 -13.90 0.70 -21.85
C SER A 599 -14.83 0.71 -23.05
N GLU A 600 -15.61 -0.36 -23.21
CA GLU A 600 -16.57 -0.50 -24.30
C GLU A 600 -17.80 -1.28 -23.84
N PHE A 601 -18.94 -1.07 -24.49
CA PHE A 601 -20.11 -1.93 -24.31
C PHE A 601 -20.02 -3.08 -25.31
N TYR A 602 -19.53 -4.23 -24.84
CA TYR A 602 -19.46 -5.45 -25.64
C TYR A 602 -20.74 -6.28 -25.42
N ARG A 603 -21.68 -6.23 -26.38
CA ARG A 603 -23.02 -6.80 -26.21
C ARG A 603 -23.58 -7.36 -27.51
N TRP A 604 -24.62 -8.19 -27.38
CA TRP A 604 -25.28 -8.82 -28.52
C TRP A 604 -26.14 -7.80 -29.28
N ASN A 605 -26.01 -7.76 -30.60
CA ASN A 605 -26.90 -7.01 -31.47
C ASN A 605 -27.87 -7.97 -32.18
N ASN A 606 -29.16 -7.81 -31.89
CA ASN A 606 -30.22 -8.66 -32.44
C ASN A 606 -30.34 -8.55 -33.97
N THR A 607 -29.96 -7.42 -34.56
CA THR A 607 -30.09 -7.17 -36.01
C THR A 607 -28.98 -7.87 -36.79
N SER A 608 -27.73 -7.78 -36.33
CA SER A 608 -26.57 -8.41 -36.98
C SER A 608 -26.34 -9.86 -36.52
N SER A 609 -27.05 -10.31 -35.47
CA SER A 609 -26.85 -11.62 -34.84
C SER A 609 -25.40 -11.88 -34.46
N ALA A 610 -24.71 -10.84 -33.96
CA ALA A 610 -23.31 -10.89 -33.56
C ALA A 610 -23.08 -10.03 -32.31
N PHE A 611 -22.00 -10.31 -31.59
CA PHE A 611 -21.50 -9.41 -30.54
C PHE A 611 -20.76 -8.24 -31.17
N GLU A 612 -21.06 -7.03 -30.72
CA GLU A 612 -20.46 -5.80 -31.21
C GLU A 612 -19.85 -5.01 -30.05
N SER A 613 -18.70 -4.39 -30.31
CA SER A 613 -18.15 -3.35 -29.43
C SER A 613 -18.81 -2.02 -29.78
N GLN A 614 -19.46 -1.41 -28.78
CA GLN A 614 -20.12 -0.12 -28.92
C GLN A 614 -19.51 0.91 -27.97
N ASN A 615 -19.39 2.15 -28.44
CA ASN A 615 -18.85 3.30 -27.68
C ASN A 615 -17.49 2.99 -27.04
N ASN A 616 -16.54 2.41 -27.78
CA ASN A 616 -15.18 2.20 -27.28
C ASN A 616 -14.55 3.55 -26.94
N PHE A 617 -14.19 3.70 -25.67
CA PHE A 617 -13.61 4.90 -25.11
C PHE A 617 -12.36 4.55 -24.31
N LYS A 618 -11.24 5.19 -24.64
CA LYS A 618 -9.97 5.01 -23.96
C LYS A 618 -9.64 6.27 -23.18
N THR A 619 -9.17 6.10 -21.96
CA THR A 619 -8.57 7.16 -21.15
C THR A 619 -7.13 6.80 -20.87
N ALA A 620 -6.23 7.78 -20.94
CA ALA A 620 -4.83 7.57 -20.64
C ALA A 620 -4.24 8.74 -19.84
N GLN A 621 -3.23 8.40 -19.05
CA GLN A 621 -2.39 9.34 -18.32
C GLN A 621 -0.94 8.93 -18.48
N LEU A 622 -0.07 9.94 -18.57
CA LEU A 622 1.36 9.73 -18.75
C LEU A 622 2.12 10.71 -17.87
N THR A 623 3.11 10.21 -17.15
CA THR A 623 4.07 11.04 -16.43
C THR A 623 5.46 10.50 -16.66
N TYR A 624 6.39 11.33 -17.08
CA TYR A 624 7.79 10.94 -17.25
C TYR A 624 8.76 12.05 -16.87
N THR A 625 9.97 11.67 -16.48
CA THR A 625 11.04 12.61 -16.17
C THR A 625 11.65 13.16 -17.45
N THR A 626 11.96 14.45 -17.49
CA THR A 626 12.56 15.12 -18.66
C THR A 626 13.66 16.09 -18.22
N LEU A 627 14.28 16.78 -19.18
CA LEU A 627 15.23 17.87 -18.93
C LEU A 627 14.72 19.16 -19.59
N THR A 628 14.43 20.18 -18.78
CA THR A 628 13.94 21.51 -19.22
C THR A 628 14.84 22.65 -18.75
N MET A 629 16.00 22.31 -18.16
CA MET A 629 16.94 23.27 -17.56
C MET A 629 17.33 24.42 -18.51
N PRO A 630 17.55 24.21 -19.82
CA PRO A 630 17.94 25.31 -20.72
C PRO A 630 16.95 26.47 -20.75
N SER A 631 15.64 26.20 -20.62
CA SER A 631 14.61 27.23 -20.62
C SER A 631 14.35 27.83 -19.22
N ALA A 632 14.94 27.27 -18.17
CA ALA A 632 14.62 27.63 -16.78
C ALA A 632 15.18 28.99 -16.34
N PHE A 633 16.23 29.50 -16.99
CA PHE A 633 16.92 30.74 -16.60
C PHE A 633 16.59 31.95 -17.47
N GLN A 634 15.62 31.82 -18.37
CA GLN A 634 15.18 32.92 -19.20
C GLN A 634 14.51 34.02 -18.36
N LYS A 635 14.75 35.28 -18.73
CA LYS A 635 14.14 36.45 -18.09
C LYS A 635 12.81 36.77 -18.76
N LEU A 636 11.91 37.36 -17.99
CA LEU A 636 10.65 37.91 -18.49
C LEU A 636 10.89 39.37 -18.90
N ASP A 637 10.39 39.76 -20.07
CA ASP A 637 10.42 41.15 -20.53
C ASP A 637 9.34 42.00 -19.83
N ARG A 638 9.30 43.32 -20.12
CA ARG A 638 8.31 44.26 -19.54
C ARG A 638 6.86 43.88 -19.84
N GLU A 639 6.63 43.25 -20.98
CA GLU A 639 5.32 42.70 -21.40
C GLU A 639 5.11 41.25 -20.95
N TYR A 640 5.94 40.75 -20.02
CA TYR A 640 5.94 39.36 -19.56
C TYR A 640 6.17 38.31 -20.67
N SER A 641 6.67 38.72 -21.84
CA SER A 641 7.10 37.81 -22.92
C SER A 641 8.34 37.03 -22.52
N SER A 642 8.52 35.82 -23.07
CA SER A 642 9.69 34.97 -22.85
C SER A 642 10.21 34.38 -24.16
N GLN A 643 11.52 34.14 -24.24
CA GLN A 643 12.12 33.54 -25.42
C GLN A 643 11.57 32.14 -25.70
N THR A 644 11.32 31.32 -24.66
CA THR A 644 10.70 30.00 -24.79
C THR A 644 9.29 30.09 -25.37
N PHE A 645 8.52 31.11 -25.03
CA PHE A 645 7.21 31.32 -25.64
C PHE A 645 7.32 31.70 -27.13
N GLN A 646 8.29 32.54 -27.51
CA GLN A 646 8.54 32.83 -28.93
C GLN A 646 9.02 31.59 -29.70
N THR A 647 9.91 30.78 -29.11
CA THR A 647 10.33 29.50 -29.69
C THR A 647 9.15 28.56 -29.88
N LEU A 648 8.20 28.51 -28.94
CA LEU A 648 6.97 27.75 -29.11
C LEU A 648 6.17 28.23 -30.31
N LEU A 649 5.96 29.55 -30.45
CA LEU A 649 5.20 30.11 -31.57
C LEU A 649 5.82 29.75 -32.92
N ASN A 650 7.15 29.80 -33.03
CA ASN A 650 7.90 29.42 -34.22
C ASN A 650 7.86 27.91 -34.48
N ASN A 651 8.02 27.09 -33.44
CA ASN A 651 8.02 25.63 -33.55
C ASN A 651 6.67 25.09 -34.03
N ARG A 652 5.54 25.77 -33.81
CA ARG A 652 4.23 25.34 -34.32
C ARG A 652 4.24 25.13 -35.83
N GLN A 653 4.90 26.03 -36.56
CA GLN A 653 5.00 25.91 -38.01
C GLN A 653 5.81 24.68 -38.41
N THR A 654 6.98 24.46 -37.78
CA THR A 654 7.83 23.30 -38.05
C THR A 654 7.15 21.97 -37.66
N VAL A 655 6.39 21.94 -36.56
CA VAL A 655 5.64 20.76 -36.11
C VAL A 655 4.48 20.46 -37.07
N SER A 656 3.74 21.49 -37.52
CA SER A 656 2.71 21.35 -38.54
C SER A 656 3.25 20.73 -39.83
N GLN A 657 4.42 21.18 -40.28
CA GLN A 657 5.10 20.61 -41.44
C GLN A 657 5.48 19.14 -41.22
N PHE A 658 6.04 18.82 -40.06
CA PHE A 658 6.47 17.46 -39.74
C PHE A 658 5.30 16.47 -39.67
N ILE A 659 4.21 16.82 -38.99
CA ILE A 659 3.04 15.95 -38.84
C ILE A 659 2.24 15.90 -40.15
N GLY A 660 2.11 17.05 -40.83
CA GLY A 660 1.40 17.16 -42.10
C GLY A 660 2.02 16.32 -43.22
N GLN A 661 3.35 16.26 -43.31
CA GLN A 661 4.05 15.40 -44.28
C GLN A 661 3.77 13.91 -44.11
N GLN A 662 3.39 13.47 -42.92
CA GLN A 662 3.09 12.06 -42.63
C GLN A 662 1.64 11.70 -42.95
N ASN A 663 0.75 12.68 -43.06
CA ASN A 663 -0.66 12.46 -43.36
C ASN A 663 -0.94 12.72 -44.84
N ALA A 664 -1.26 11.66 -45.59
CA ALA A 664 -1.57 11.75 -47.02
C ALA A 664 -2.82 12.61 -47.33
N ASN A 665 -3.70 12.83 -46.34
CA ASN A 665 -4.90 13.65 -46.47
C ASN A 665 -4.63 15.16 -46.23
N SER A 666 -3.37 15.55 -46.00
CA SER A 666 -2.94 16.91 -45.72
C SER A 666 -2.09 17.46 -46.85
N GLY A 667 -2.34 18.70 -47.26
CA GLY A 667 -1.55 19.44 -48.25
C GLY A 667 -0.84 20.65 -47.63
N GLN A 668 0.26 21.09 -48.23
CA GLN A 668 0.94 22.31 -47.78
C GLN A 668 0.12 23.56 -48.16
N LEU A 669 -0.15 24.43 -47.19
CA LEU A 669 -0.88 25.69 -47.39
C LEU A 669 0.08 26.87 -47.64
N PRO A 670 -0.39 27.96 -48.29
CA PRO A 670 0.43 29.16 -48.54
C PRO A 670 0.96 29.84 -47.27
N ASN A 671 0.29 29.65 -46.13
CA ASN A 671 0.68 30.19 -44.82
C ASN A 671 1.80 29.37 -44.12
N GLN A 672 2.45 28.44 -44.84
CA GLN A 672 3.53 27.57 -44.37
C GLN A 672 3.11 26.51 -43.33
N TYR A 673 1.82 26.42 -43.00
CA TYR A 673 1.21 25.31 -42.28
C TYR A 673 0.72 24.24 -43.25
N TYR A 674 0.41 23.07 -42.72
CA TYR A 674 -0.26 22.00 -43.45
C TYR A 674 -1.77 22.05 -43.20
N ASP A 675 -2.53 21.72 -44.23
CA ASP A 675 -3.99 21.66 -44.20
C ASP A 675 -4.46 20.61 -43.18
N GLY A 676 -5.38 20.98 -42.29
CA GLY A 676 -5.78 20.15 -41.15
C GLY A 676 -4.86 20.21 -39.93
N TYR A 677 -3.69 20.84 -40.03
CA TYR A 677 -2.74 21.01 -38.93
C TYR A 677 -2.40 22.50 -38.71
N SER A 678 -3.41 23.32 -38.41
CA SER A 678 -3.18 24.74 -38.13
C SER A 678 -2.42 24.98 -36.82
N GLY A 679 -1.98 26.22 -36.59
CA GLY A 679 -1.31 26.61 -35.36
C GLY A 679 -2.16 26.51 -34.07
N SER A 680 -3.46 26.21 -34.15
CA SER A 680 -4.32 25.94 -33.00
C SER A 680 -4.67 24.46 -32.83
N GLN A 681 -4.22 23.60 -33.75
CA GLN A 681 -4.46 22.16 -33.69
C GLN A 681 -3.70 21.54 -32.50
N GLN A 682 -4.36 20.59 -31.83
CA GLN A 682 -3.90 20.01 -30.57
C GLN A 682 -2.47 19.44 -30.65
N ASP A 683 -2.20 18.53 -31.58
CA ASP A 683 -0.92 17.83 -31.70
C ASP A 683 0.21 18.78 -32.11
N VAL A 684 -0.10 19.79 -32.93
CA VAL A 684 0.82 20.87 -33.29
C VAL A 684 1.21 21.69 -32.05
N VAL A 685 0.23 22.11 -31.26
CA VAL A 685 0.46 22.92 -30.05
C VAL A 685 1.19 22.11 -28.98
N ILE A 686 0.82 20.83 -28.76
CA ILE A 686 1.53 19.92 -27.85
C ILE A 686 2.98 19.76 -28.30
N GLY A 687 3.23 19.43 -29.58
CA GLY A 687 4.57 19.22 -30.10
C GLY A 687 5.45 20.48 -30.02
N ALA A 688 4.86 21.64 -30.30
CA ALA A 688 5.54 22.93 -30.17
C ALA A 688 5.86 23.28 -28.71
N PHE A 689 4.94 22.97 -27.79
CA PHE A 689 5.14 23.17 -26.36
C PHE A 689 6.23 22.25 -25.80
N LEU A 690 6.19 20.96 -26.08
CA LEU A 690 7.19 20.01 -25.61
C LEU A 690 8.59 20.36 -26.14
N SER A 691 8.71 20.67 -27.43
CA SER A 691 9.99 21.04 -28.05
C SER A 691 10.56 22.36 -27.51
N ALA A 692 9.73 23.39 -27.31
CA ALA A 692 10.18 24.68 -26.82
C ALA A 692 10.64 24.64 -25.37
N TYR A 693 9.91 23.93 -24.50
CA TYR A 693 10.25 23.87 -23.06
C TYR A 693 11.41 22.91 -22.77
N THR A 694 11.57 21.85 -23.55
CA THR A 694 12.74 20.94 -23.46
C THR A 694 13.94 21.45 -24.25
N ASN A 695 13.77 22.47 -25.10
CA ASN A 695 14.78 23.01 -26.01
C ASN A 695 15.35 21.93 -26.96
N SER A 696 14.47 21.06 -27.49
CA SER A 696 14.82 19.98 -28.42
C SER A 696 14.43 20.32 -29.86
N SER A 697 15.12 19.74 -30.84
CA SER A 697 14.70 19.82 -32.25
C SER A 697 13.35 19.13 -32.47
N VAL A 698 12.60 19.57 -33.48
CA VAL A 698 11.31 18.97 -33.86
C VAL A 698 11.56 17.62 -34.55
N ASN A 699 11.22 16.54 -33.87
CA ASN A 699 11.22 15.17 -34.38
C ASN A 699 10.11 14.35 -33.70
N GLU A 700 9.88 13.14 -34.19
CA GLU A 700 8.80 12.27 -33.69
C GLU A 700 8.87 12.00 -32.17
N ARG A 701 10.08 11.86 -31.61
CA ARG A 701 10.29 11.59 -30.18
C ARG A 701 10.10 12.81 -29.30
N SER A 702 10.33 14.01 -29.83
CA SER A 702 10.17 15.27 -29.09
C SER A 702 8.73 15.76 -29.10
N ILE A 703 7.98 15.52 -30.18
CA ILE A 703 6.62 16.03 -30.33
C ILE A 703 5.56 15.10 -29.73
N ASN A 704 5.79 13.79 -29.75
CA ASN A 704 4.85 12.82 -29.20
C ASN A 704 5.20 12.52 -27.73
N PRO A 705 4.36 12.90 -26.76
CA PRO A 705 4.65 12.67 -25.35
C PRO A 705 4.78 11.18 -25.00
N VAL A 706 3.99 10.31 -25.64
CA VAL A 706 3.96 8.87 -25.36
C VAL A 706 5.24 8.17 -25.80
N ARG A 707 5.83 8.56 -26.93
CA ARG A 707 7.06 7.98 -27.50
C ARG A 707 8.36 8.56 -26.91
N ASN A 708 8.26 9.53 -26.00
CA ASN A 708 9.41 10.20 -25.42
C ASN A 708 10.19 9.28 -24.46
N LEU A 709 11.52 9.41 -24.45
CA LEU A 709 12.41 8.66 -23.57
C LEU A 709 12.64 9.46 -22.27
N PRO A 710 12.41 8.87 -21.10
CA PRO A 710 12.55 9.58 -19.85
C PRO A 710 14.02 9.92 -19.59
N MET A 711 14.28 11.18 -19.23
CA MET A 711 15.61 11.70 -18.93
C MET A 711 15.87 11.71 -17.41
N PRO A 712 17.14 11.66 -16.98
CA PRO A 712 17.49 11.64 -15.56
C PRO A 712 17.28 12.98 -14.86
N ASN A 713 16.65 12.93 -13.70
CA ASN A 713 16.73 13.94 -12.65
C ASN A 713 17.92 13.63 -11.73
N TRP A 714 18.43 14.62 -10.99
CA TRP A 714 19.58 14.40 -10.11
C TRP A 714 19.57 15.22 -8.83
N THR A 715 20.25 14.68 -7.82
CA THR A 715 20.60 15.39 -6.59
C THR A 715 22.09 15.21 -6.32
N ILE A 716 22.83 16.31 -6.24
CA ILE A 716 24.25 16.37 -5.94
C ILE A 716 24.41 16.79 -4.48
N ASN A 717 25.24 16.08 -3.74
CA ASN A 717 25.61 16.42 -2.37
C ASN A 717 27.14 16.35 -2.23
N TYR A 718 27.74 17.36 -1.62
CA TYR A 718 29.18 17.44 -1.38
C TYR A 718 29.49 17.81 0.07
N ASN A 719 30.20 16.93 0.78
CA ASN A 719 30.58 17.13 2.18
C ASN A 719 32.10 17.28 2.41
N GLY A 720 32.89 17.26 1.34
CA GLY A 720 34.36 17.15 1.43
C GLY A 720 35.09 18.44 1.83
N LEU A 721 34.41 19.59 1.88
CA LEU A 721 35.07 20.89 2.08
C LEU A 721 35.80 21.00 3.42
N THR A 722 35.36 20.29 4.46
CA THR A 722 36.01 20.25 5.79
C THR A 722 37.37 19.55 5.79
N LYS A 723 37.74 18.86 4.71
CA LYS A 723 38.99 18.06 4.65
C LYS A 723 40.19 18.87 4.16
N PHE A 724 39.99 20.05 3.58
CA PHE A 724 41.08 20.94 3.16
C PHE A 724 41.75 21.62 4.36
N GLU A 725 43.06 21.83 4.29
CA GLU A 725 43.83 22.36 5.43
C GLU A 725 43.43 23.80 5.80
N PHE A 726 43.05 24.62 4.82
CA PHE A 726 42.63 26.00 5.05
C PHE A 726 41.24 26.13 5.71
N THR A 727 40.35 25.15 5.53
CA THR A 727 38.97 25.17 6.07
C THR A 727 38.83 24.47 7.41
N LYS A 728 39.69 23.50 7.74
CA LYS A 728 39.66 22.73 9.00
C LYS A 728 39.62 23.61 10.26
N LYS A 729 40.24 24.79 10.23
CA LYS A 729 40.26 25.72 11.36
C LYS A 729 38.90 26.37 11.62
N PHE A 730 38.10 26.58 10.57
CA PHE A 730 36.86 27.36 10.61
C PHE A 730 35.59 26.53 10.47
N LEU A 731 35.63 25.37 9.83
CA LEU A 731 34.46 24.53 9.51
C LEU A 731 34.50 23.19 10.27
N LYS A 732 33.47 22.92 11.09
CA LYS A 732 33.22 21.61 11.71
C LYS A 732 32.48 20.66 10.76
N ASN A 733 31.47 21.18 10.07
CA ASN A 733 30.68 20.44 9.09
C ASN A 733 30.33 21.36 7.92
N PHE A 734 30.29 20.81 6.71
CA PHE A 734 29.88 21.53 5.51
C PHE A 734 29.20 20.54 4.58
N LYS A 735 28.00 20.88 4.12
CA LYS A 735 27.23 20.15 3.12
C LYS A 735 26.76 21.13 2.07
N LEU A 736 27.23 20.99 0.84
CA LEU A 736 26.67 21.65 -0.33
C LEU A 736 25.68 20.69 -1.00
N ASN A 737 24.46 21.14 -1.28
CA ASN A 737 23.44 20.38 -1.97
C ASN A 737 22.90 21.13 -3.19
N HIS A 738 22.64 20.37 -4.25
CA HIS A 738 21.96 20.83 -5.45
C HIS A 738 21.00 19.74 -5.89
N GLY A 739 19.76 20.09 -6.21
CA GLY A 739 18.75 19.14 -6.69
C GLY A 739 18.03 19.70 -7.89
N TYR A 740 17.91 18.90 -8.94
CA TYR A 740 17.15 19.22 -10.14
C TYR A 740 16.14 18.10 -10.40
N ALA A 741 14.87 18.48 -10.57
CA ALA A 741 13.82 17.58 -11.00
C ALA A 741 12.94 18.26 -12.03
N SER A 742 12.76 17.61 -13.18
CA SER A 742 11.77 18.00 -14.19
C SER A 742 10.93 16.79 -14.60
N THR A 743 9.63 17.01 -14.71
CA THR A 743 8.64 15.99 -15.08
C THR A 743 7.59 16.58 -16.00
N ILE A 744 7.23 15.84 -17.04
CA ILE A 744 6.07 16.13 -17.90
C ILE A 744 4.94 15.21 -17.46
N ALA A 745 3.77 15.79 -17.22
CA ALA A 745 2.53 15.07 -16.98
C ALA A 745 1.51 15.46 -18.05
N VAL A 746 0.98 14.45 -18.73
CA VAL A 746 -0.12 14.60 -19.70
C VAL A 746 -1.37 14.02 -19.05
N SER A 747 -2.38 14.85 -18.85
CA SER A 747 -3.61 14.45 -18.15
C SER A 747 -4.83 14.63 -19.05
N GLY A 748 -5.85 13.82 -18.76
CA GLY A 748 -7.11 13.85 -19.51
C GLY A 748 -6.93 13.49 -20.98
N MET A 749 -6.05 12.51 -21.31
CA MET A 749 -6.04 11.94 -22.65
C MET A 749 -7.27 11.04 -22.77
N GLN A 750 -8.16 11.33 -23.69
CA GLN A 750 -9.42 10.61 -23.86
C GLN A 750 -9.76 10.43 -25.34
N THR A 751 -10.37 9.31 -25.72
CA THR A 751 -10.80 9.09 -27.10
C THR A 751 -11.82 10.13 -27.53
N ASN A 752 -11.62 10.70 -28.71
CA ASN A 752 -12.62 11.54 -29.36
C ASN A 752 -13.46 10.67 -30.31
N LEU A 753 -14.75 10.52 -30.02
CA LEU A 753 -15.66 9.68 -30.82
C LEU A 753 -15.95 10.25 -32.22
N ASN A 754 -15.65 11.53 -32.46
CA ASN A 754 -15.78 12.16 -33.77
C ASN A 754 -14.52 11.98 -34.66
N ALA A 755 -13.44 11.41 -34.11
CA ALA A 755 -12.24 11.12 -34.87
C ALA A 755 -12.49 9.94 -35.82
N GLN A 756 -12.23 10.14 -37.11
CA GLN A 756 -12.25 9.08 -38.12
C GLN A 756 -10.86 8.96 -38.74
N LEU A 757 -10.40 7.72 -38.90
CA LEU A 757 -9.12 7.39 -39.50
C LEU A 757 -9.35 6.62 -40.81
N ASP A 758 -8.50 6.84 -41.81
CA ASP A 758 -8.48 6.03 -43.03
C ASP A 758 -7.85 4.64 -42.79
N ALA A 759 -7.85 3.79 -43.82
CA ALA A 759 -7.27 2.45 -43.75
C ALA A 759 -5.75 2.44 -43.43
N ASN A 760 -5.06 3.57 -43.61
CA ASN A 760 -3.64 3.75 -43.31
C ASN A 760 -3.41 4.38 -41.92
N GLY A 761 -4.48 4.67 -41.16
CA GLY A 761 -4.41 5.27 -39.83
C GLY A 761 -4.28 6.79 -39.81
N ASN A 762 -4.49 7.48 -40.93
CA ASN A 762 -4.44 8.94 -40.98
C ASN A 762 -5.80 9.56 -40.67
N ALA A 763 -5.82 10.69 -39.95
CA ALA A 763 -7.05 11.41 -39.65
C ALA A 763 -7.69 12.00 -40.92
N THR A 764 -9.01 11.85 -41.02
CA THR A 764 -9.83 12.36 -42.13
C THR A 764 -10.91 13.34 -41.67
N SER A 765 -11.48 13.15 -40.48
CA SER A 765 -12.52 14.03 -39.94
C SER A 765 -11.96 15.35 -39.43
N ARG A 766 -12.73 16.43 -39.63
CA ARG A 766 -12.31 17.81 -39.33
C ARG A 766 -13.24 18.49 -38.34
N ASP A 767 -12.67 19.39 -37.55
CA ASP A 767 -13.40 20.29 -36.67
C ASP A 767 -13.93 21.54 -37.41
N ILE A 768 -14.64 22.41 -36.69
CA ILE A 768 -15.19 23.67 -37.23
C ILE A 768 -14.12 24.65 -37.75
N ASN A 769 -12.86 24.48 -37.31
CA ASN A 769 -11.71 25.29 -37.73
C ASN A 769 -10.91 24.61 -38.85
N ASN A 770 -11.46 23.58 -39.50
CA ASN A 770 -10.83 22.76 -40.52
C ASN A 770 -9.57 21.99 -40.06
N ASN A 771 -9.37 21.79 -38.76
CA ASN A 771 -8.30 20.96 -38.22
C ASN A 771 -8.71 19.49 -38.14
N PHE A 772 -7.77 18.57 -38.33
CA PHE A 772 -8.00 17.15 -38.08
C PHE A 772 -8.27 16.90 -36.60
N ILE A 773 -9.32 16.11 -36.34
CA ILE A 773 -9.69 15.68 -35.00
C ILE A 773 -8.73 14.58 -34.56
N SER A 774 -7.91 14.85 -33.54
CA SER A 774 -6.99 13.86 -32.95
C SER A 774 -7.77 12.69 -32.33
N GLU A 775 -7.28 11.45 -32.51
CA GLU A 775 -7.90 10.25 -31.93
C GLU A 775 -8.00 10.34 -30.39
N LEU A 776 -6.95 10.85 -29.75
CA LEU A 776 -6.93 11.14 -28.31
C LEU A 776 -6.95 12.66 -28.11
N GLN A 777 -8.04 13.16 -27.56
CA GLN A 777 -8.12 14.52 -27.06
C GLN A 777 -7.39 14.63 -25.73
N VAL A 778 -6.52 15.62 -25.59
CA VAL A 778 -5.73 15.88 -24.38
C VAL A 778 -6.27 17.14 -23.70
N GLN A 779 -6.54 17.07 -22.40
CA GLN A 779 -7.04 18.24 -21.66
C GLN A 779 -5.91 19.22 -21.32
N ASN A 780 -4.83 18.72 -20.71
CA ASN A 780 -3.69 19.54 -20.32
C ASN A 780 -2.34 18.80 -20.38
N VAL A 781 -1.29 19.58 -20.61
CA VAL A 781 0.10 19.13 -20.52
C VAL A 781 0.83 20.02 -19.52
N VAL A 782 1.40 19.42 -18.48
CA VAL A 782 2.07 20.14 -17.39
C VAL A 782 3.56 19.81 -17.40
N VAL A 783 4.40 20.83 -17.49
CA VAL A 783 5.84 20.75 -17.25
C VAL A 783 6.10 21.25 -15.84
N ASN A 784 6.47 20.36 -14.94
CA ASN A 784 6.88 20.70 -13.57
C ASN A 784 8.40 20.65 -13.48
N GLU A 785 9.03 21.80 -13.32
CA GLU A 785 10.46 21.95 -13.12
C GLU A 785 10.74 22.57 -11.75
N LYS A 786 11.66 21.95 -11.00
CA LYS A 786 12.09 22.47 -9.70
C LYS A 786 13.57 22.25 -9.46
N PHE A 787 14.20 23.29 -8.96
CA PHE A 787 15.53 23.27 -8.35
C PHE A 787 15.37 23.29 -6.84
N ALA A 788 15.58 22.14 -6.21
CA ALA A 788 15.27 21.91 -4.80
C ALA A 788 16.48 21.37 -4.03
N PRO A 789 17.43 22.22 -3.60
CA PRO A 789 17.65 23.61 -4.01
C PRO A 789 18.51 23.72 -5.28
N LEU A 790 18.50 24.88 -5.97
CA LEU A 790 19.45 25.22 -7.03
C LEU A 790 20.87 25.35 -6.47
N VAL A 791 21.02 26.05 -5.36
CA VAL A 791 22.24 26.04 -4.56
C VAL A 791 21.81 26.05 -3.12
N GLY A 792 22.19 25.03 -2.36
CA GLY A 792 22.04 25.04 -0.93
C GLY A 792 23.35 24.70 -0.25
N PHE A 793 23.60 25.31 0.91
CA PHE A 793 24.66 24.86 1.79
C PHE A 793 24.25 24.93 3.24
N LEU A 794 24.70 23.95 4.00
CA LEU A 794 24.63 23.91 5.45
C LEU A 794 26.06 23.82 5.97
N ALA A 795 26.45 24.79 6.79
CA ALA A 795 27.78 24.88 7.34
C ALA A 795 27.72 25.10 8.85
N THR A 796 28.50 24.33 9.61
CA THR A 796 28.73 24.56 11.04
C THR A 796 30.14 25.09 11.21
N TRP A 797 30.25 26.35 11.59
CA TRP A 797 31.48 27.07 11.79
C TRP A 797 31.92 26.99 13.26
N ASN A 798 33.24 27.02 13.47
CA ASN A 798 33.87 27.15 14.79
C ASN A 798 34.58 28.51 14.83
N ILE A 799 33.88 29.54 15.28
CA ILE A 799 34.39 30.91 15.27
C ILE A 799 34.47 31.36 16.74
N PHE A 800 35.69 31.71 17.20
CA PHE A 800 35.96 32.17 18.58
C PHE A 800 35.45 31.22 19.69
N GLY A 801 35.55 29.90 19.49
CA GLY A 801 35.07 28.90 20.46
C GLY A 801 33.54 28.74 20.51
N LYS A 802 32.80 29.44 19.64
CA LYS A 802 31.34 29.37 19.50
C LYS A 802 30.96 28.58 18.24
N SER A 803 29.89 27.81 18.32
CA SER A 803 29.31 27.11 17.16
C SER A 803 28.27 27.99 16.48
N LEU A 804 28.54 28.34 15.22
CA LEU A 804 27.62 29.04 14.33
C LEU A 804 27.16 28.05 13.27
N THR A 805 25.85 27.81 13.12
CA THR A 805 25.33 26.98 12.01
C THR A 805 24.57 27.87 11.04
N THR A 806 25.00 27.90 9.78
CA THR A 806 24.34 28.65 8.71
C THR A 806 23.72 27.68 7.72
N ASN A 807 22.50 27.96 7.29
CA ASN A 807 21.80 27.29 6.20
C ASN A 807 21.44 28.32 5.15
N PHE A 808 21.74 28.04 3.89
CA PHE A 808 21.32 28.86 2.76
C PHE A 808 20.71 27.94 1.72
N GLU A 809 19.56 28.30 1.17
CA GLU A 809 18.90 27.57 0.10
C GLU A 809 18.34 28.57 -0.91
N TYR A 810 18.80 28.48 -2.15
CA TYR A 810 18.20 29.14 -3.29
C TYR A 810 17.37 28.12 -4.07
N LYS A 811 16.05 28.28 -4.09
CA LYS A 811 15.09 27.42 -4.78
C LYS A 811 14.49 28.17 -5.95
N LYS A 812 14.27 27.46 -7.05
CA LYS A 812 13.61 27.99 -8.23
C LYS A 812 12.67 26.94 -8.79
N GLU A 813 11.42 27.31 -8.99
CA GLU A 813 10.37 26.40 -9.44
C GLU A 813 9.61 27.06 -10.58
N ARG A 814 9.25 26.26 -11.58
CA ARG A 814 8.41 26.65 -12.71
C ARG A 814 7.45 25.50 -13.02
N GLN A 815 6.17 25.82 -13.01
CA GLN A 815 5.12 24.94 -13.47
C GLN A 815 4.44 25.59 -14.67
N SER A 816 4.61 25.02 -15.86
CA SER A 816 3.99 25.52 -17.08
C SER A 816 2.89 24.54 -17.49
N THR A 817 1.64 25.01 -17.46
CA THR A 817 0.44 24.21 -17.77
C THR A 817 -0.14 24.68 -19.09
N LEU A 818 -0.04 23.87 -20.13
CA LEU A 818 -0.75 24.06 -21.40
C LEU A 818 -2.17 23.50 -21.27
N SER A 819 -3.16 24.36 -21.46
CA SER A 819 -4.57 24.01 -21.57
C SER A 819 -4.99 24.05 -23.04
N LEU A 820 -5.45 22.92 -23.57
CA LEU A 820 -5.77 22.77 -24.99
C LEU A 820 -7.21 23.17 -25.31
N SER A 821 -8.09 23.26 -24.32
CA SER A 821 -9.47 23.74 -24.50
C SER A 821 -9.55 25.20 -24.95
N ASN A 822 -8.61 26.02 -24.49
CA ASN A 822 -8.52 27.45 -24.80
C ASN A 822 -7.19 27.84 -25.46
N ASN A 823 -6.30 26.88 -25.73
CA ASN A 823 -4.96 27.11 -26.26
C ASN A 823 -4.17 28.19 -25.49
N GLN A 824 -4.13 28.04 -24.16
CA GLN A 824 -3.44 28.96 -23.26
C GLN A 824 -2.41 28.22 -22.40
N ILE A 825 -1.32 28.91 -22.07
CA ILE A 825 -0.30 28.42 -21.15
C ILE A 825 -0.37 29.24 -19.88
N THR A 826 -0.56 28.58 -18.75
CA THR A 826 -0.44 29.21 -17.43
C THR A 826 0.90 28.81 -16.83
N GLU A 827 1.80 29.78 -16.65
CA GLU A 827 3.08 29.58 -16.00
C GLU A 827 3.03 30.11 -14.57
N ASN A 828 3.28 29.23 -13.60
CA ASN A 828 3.53 29.60 -12.21
C ASN A 828 5.03 29.50 -11.95
N MET A 829 5.67 30.65 -11.71
CA MET A 829 7.10 30.75 -11.47
C MET A 829 7.31 31.21 -10.03
N SER A 830 8.16 30.49 -9.29
CA SER A 830 8.54 30.86 -7.92
C SER A 830 10.04 30.81 -7.71
N THR A 831 10.57 31.83 -7.05
CA THR A 831 11.96 31.91 -6.62
C THR A 831 11.98 32.14 -5.12
N THR A 832 12.64 31.27 -4.37
CA THR A 832 12.71 31.36 -2.91
C THR A 832 14.16 31.34 -2.46
N ILE A 833 14.56 32.29 -1.62
CA ILE A 833 15.86 32.34 -0.95
C ILE A 833 15.59 32.20 0.54
N VAL A 834 16.10 31.13 1.13
CA VAL A 834 16.05 30.90 2.58
C VAL A 834 17.47 31.02 3.12
N ALA A 835 17.68 31.90 4.10
CA ALA A 835 18.94 32.04 4.81
C ALA A 835 18.68 31.95 6.32
N GLY A 836 19.09 30.85 6.95
CA GLY A 836 18.95 30.59 8.37
C GLY A 836 20.31 30.60 9.07
N THR A 837 20.37 31.12 10.28
CA THR A 837 21.56 31.15 11.12
C THR A 837 21.18 30.80 12.55
N VAL A 838 21.87 29.83 13.14
CA VAL A 838 21.73 29.43 14.54
C VAL A 838 23.05 29.71 15.25
N LEU A 839 22.98 30.59 16.24
CA LEU A 839 24.07 30.99 17.12
C LEU A 839 23.83 30.38 18.49
N THR A 840 24.84 29.69 19.04
CA THR A 840 24.81 29.22 20.42
C THR A 840 25.88 29.93 21.23
N PHE A 841 25.45 30.68 22.24
CA PHE A 841 26.33 31.33 23.20
C PHE A 841 26.30 30.53 24.50
N PRO A 842 27.31 29.67 24.76
CA PRO A 842 27.33 28.86 25.96
C PRO A 842 27.65 29.72 27.19
N LYS A 843 26.99 29.42 28.32
CA LYS A 843 27.27 30.04 29.64
C LYS A 843 27.23 31.58 29.65
N LEU A 844 26.25 32.18 28.97
CA LEU A 844 26.03 33.61 29.02
C LEU A 844 25.44 34.01 30.39
N GLN A 845 26.05 34.99 31.05
CA GLN A 845 25.52 35.61 32.27
C GLN A 845 24.80 36.89 31.88
N LEU A 846 23.50 36.97 32.14
CA LEU A 846 22.74 38.19 31.95
C LEU A 846 22.99 39.15 33.13
N PRO A 847 22.87 40.48 32.94
CA PRO A 847 23.16 41.48 33.98
C PRO A 847 22.09 41.57 35.09
N PHE A 848 21.33 40.49 35.33
CA PHE A 848 20.30 40.41 36.37
C PHE A 848 20.82 39.58 37.55
N GLU A 849 20.67 40.10 38.78
CA GLU A 849 21.00 39.35 40.00
C GLU A 849 20.12 38.09 40.15
N GLY A 850 20.74 36.97 40.54
CA GLY A 850 20.03 35.70 40.81
C GLY A 850 19.90 34.71 39.64
N VAL A 851 20.31 35.07 38.42
CA VAL A 851 20.20 34.18 37.23
C VAL A 851 21.48 33.36 37.03
N LYS A 852 21.37 32.02 36.98
CA LYS A 852 22.52 31.13 36.73
C LYS A 852 23.01 31.23 35.28
N LYS A 853 24.31 31.01 35.06
CA LYS A 853 24.92 30.96 33.72
C LYS A 853 24.25 29.87 32.88
N SER A 854 23.70 30.26 31.74
CA SER A 854 22.92 29.39 30.87
C SER A 854 23.22 29.63 29.40
N ASP A 855 22.81 28.72 28.55
CA ASP A 855 23.09 28.79 27.11
C ASP A 855 22.00 29.64 26.42
N LEU A 856 22.42 30.66 25.68
CA LEU A 856 21.55 31.45 24.81
C LEU A 856 21.62 30.86 23.39
N ILE A 857 20.47 30.47 22.84
CA ILE A 857 20.34 30.03 21.44
C ILE A 857 19.58 31.10 20.67
N VAL A 858 20.22 31.69 19.67
CA VAL A 858 19.62 32.69 18.78
C VAL A 858 19.46 32.08 17.39
N ASN A 859 18.22 32.03 16.90
CA ASN A 859 17.89 31.61 15.55
C ASN A 859 17.48 32.85 14.75
N VAL A 860 18.10 33.05 13.59
CA VAL A 860 17.76 34.12 12.65
C VAL A 860 17.42 33.46 11.32
N ASN A 861 16.20 33.63 10.83
CA ASN A 861 15.73 33.08 9.57
C ASN A 861 15.23 34.21 8.67
N PHE A 862 15.81 34.30 7.49
CA PHE A 862 15.37 35.17 6.41
C PHE A 862 14.78 34.31 5.30
N ASN A 863 13.61 34.68 4.81
CA ASN A 863 12.95 34.03 3.69
C ASN A 863 12.45 35.09 2.71
N PHE A 864 13.01 35.09 1.51
CA PHE A 864 12.54 35.89 0.40
C PHE A 864 11.85 34.95 -0.60
N GLN A 865 10.60 35.22 -0.94
CA GLN A 865 9.85 34.44 -1.92
C GLN A 865 9.26 35.40 -2.95
N ASP A 866 9.52 35.16 -4.22
CA ASP A 866 8.94 35.90 -5.33
C ASP A 866 8.17 34.91 -6.21
N ASN A 867 6.85 35.06 -6.30
CA ASN A 867 6.02 34.24 -7.18
C ASN A 867 5.28 35.11 -8.19
N ILE A 868 4.97 34.54 -9.35
CA ILE A 868 4.17 35.18 -10.38
C ILE A 868 3.47 34.09 -11.19
N VAL A 869 2.22 34.37 -11.55
CA VAL A 869 1.41 33.56 -12.45
C VAL A 869 1.15 34.38 -13.71
N VAL A 870 1.62 33.88 -14.85
CA VAL A 870 1.45 34.51 -16.17
C VAL A 870 0.62 33.59 -17.05
N VAL A 871 -0.48 34.12 -17.59
CA VAL A 871 -1.27 33.45 -18.63
C VAL A 871 -0.81 33.97 -19.99
N ARG A 872 -0.51 33.04 -20.90
CA ARG A 872 -0.06 33.31 -22.26
C ARG A 872 -1.05 32.71 -23.24
N LYS A 873 -1.63 33.53 -24.10
CA LYS A 873 -2.57 33.08 -25.14
C LYS A 873 -1.82 32.84 -26.44
N ILE A 874 -1.88 31.61 -26.96
CA ILE A 874 -1.08 31.19 -28.11
C ILE A 874 -1.58 31.81 -29.42
N ILE A 875 -2.89 31.98 -29.56
CA ILE A 875 -3.53 32.51 -30.77
C ILE A 875 -3.45 34.04 -30.81
N GLU A 876 -3.85 34.70 -29.73
CA GLU A 876 -3.84 36.18 -29.62
C GLU A 876 -2.42 36.76 -29.44
N ASN A 877 -1.42 35.90 -29.21
CA ASN A 877 -0.04 36.28 -28.88
C ASN A 877 0.03 37.35 -27.76
N SER A 878 -0.75 37.14 -26.70
CA SER A 878 -0.86 38.07 -25.58
C SER A 878 -0.42 37.40 -24.28
N ASN A 879 0.28 38.17 -23.43
CA ASN A 879 0.77 37.72 -22.12
C ASN A 879 0.17 38.60 -21.03
N GLN A 880 -0.43 38.00 -20.02
CA GLN A 880 -1.07 38.73 -18.91
C GLN A 880 -0.71 38.09 -17.57
N ALA A 881 -0.21 38.89 -16.63
CA ALA A 881 0.00 38.44 -15.26
C ALA A 881 -1.32 38.45 -14.49
N THR A 882 -1.75 37.30 -13.97
CA THR A 882 -3.04 37.14 -13.28
C THR A 882 -2.91 37.14 -11.76
N SER A 883 -1.75 36.73 -11.24
CA SER A 883 -1.46 36.70 -9.80
C SER A 883 0.04 36.77 -9.54
N GLY A 884 0.42 37.12 -8.32
CA GLY A 884 1.81 37.14 -7.91
C GLY A 884 2.04 38.04 -6.71
N GLN A 885 3.02 37.67 -5.90
CA GLN A 885 3.42 38.41 -4.71
C GLN A 885 4.90 38.17 -4.43
N ARG A 886 5.50 39.19 -3.82
CA ARG A 886 6.81 39.13 -3.21
C ARG A 886 6.64 39.14 -1.71
N ILE A 887 7.11 38.09 -1.04
CA ILE A 887 7.10 37.96 0.41
C ILE A 887 8.53 38.09 0.90
N VAL A 888 8.76 39.03 1.81
CA VAL A 888 10.00 39.13 2.59
C VAL A 888 9.65 38.83 4.03
N SER A 889 10.21 37.76 4.58
CA SER A 889 10.04 37.39 5.98
C SER A 889 11.38 37.37 6.69
N PHE A 890 11.42 37.97 7.86
CA PHE A 890 12.53 37.93 8.78
C PHE A 890 12.03 37.46 10.14
N LYS A 891 12.65 36.42 10.68
CA LYS A 891 12.31 35.83 11.98
C LYS A 891 13.56 35.74 12.83
N LEU A 892 13.48 36.23 14.07
CA LEU A 892 14.51 36.11 15.08
C LEU A 892 13.87 35.50 16.33
N ASP A 893 14.43 34.38 16.80
CA ASP A 893 14.02 33.70 18.02
C ASP A 893 15.24 33.58 18.94
N ALA A 894 15.21 34.18 20.13
CA ALA A 894 16.28 34.09 21.12
C ALA A 894 15.79 33.39 22.39
N ASN A 895 16.31 32.20 22.66
CA ASN A 895 15.89 31.33 23.76
C ASN A 895 16.97 31.28 24.84
N TYR A 896 16.60 31.61 26.08
CA TYR A 896 17.47 31.56 27.25
C TYR A 896 16.78 30.78 28.38
N LYS A 897 17.47 29.80 28.97
CA LYS A 897 16.94 29.10 30.16
C LYS A 897 17.31 29.91 31.40
N LEU A 898 16.31 30.48 32.06
CA LEU A 898 16.47 31.24 33.30
C LEU A 898 16.75 30.29 34.48
N THR A 899 16.03 29.16 34.52
CA THR A 899 16.24 28.05 35.46
C THR A 899 16.06 26.72 34.74
N ASP A 900 16.21 25.59 35.44
CA ASP A 900 15.94 24.26 34.86
C ASP A 900 14.45 24.07 34.49
N PHE A 901 13.55 24.91 35.02
CA PHE A 901 12.10 24.86 34.81
C PHE A 901 11.54 26.07 34.05
N ILE A 902 12.27 27.20 34.01
CA ILE A 902 11.80 28.45 33.38
C ILE A 902 12.66 28.74 32.15
N LEU A 903 12.00 28.84 30.99
CA LEU A 903 12.60 29.24 29.71
C LEU A 903 11.98 30.55 29.24
N ALA A 904 12.82 31.55 28.96
CA ALA A 904 12.42 32.81 28.35
C ALA A 904 12.80 32.81 26.86
N SER A 905 11.85 33.16 26.01
CA SER A 905 11.98 33.21 24.56
C SER A 905 11.54 34.56 24.05
N PHE A 906 12.48 35.35 23.54
CA PHE A 906 12.18 36.55 22.76
C PHE A 906 11.96 36.15 21.31
N TYR A 907 10.87 36.63 20.70
CA TYR A 907 10.60 36.42 19.29
C TYR A 907 10.35 37.75 18.59
N TYR A 908 10.83 37.86 17.36
CA TYR A 908 10.56 38.95 16.42
C TYR A 908 10.29 38.32 15.05
N GLU A 909 9.11 38.53 14.50
CA GLU A 909 8.72 38.05 13.20
C GLU A 909 8.13 39.21 12.39
N GLN A 910 8.75 39.52 11.27
CA GLN A 910 8.27 40.49 10.31
C GLN A 910 7.99 39.79 9.00
N ARG A 911 6.82 40.04 8.42
CA ARG A 911 6.41 39.51 7.12
C ARG A 911 5.81 40.63 6.28
N ILE A 912 6.52 41.01 5.22
CA ILE A 912 6.11 42.01 4.24
C ILE A 912 5.67 41.28 2.99
N THR A 913 4.45 41.55 2.51
CA THR A 913 3.90 40.99 1.28
C THR A 913 3.61 42.14 0.32
N THR A 914 4.30 42.17 -0.82
CA THR A 914 4.09 43.14 -1.88
C THR A 914 3.44 42.43 -3.08
N PRO A 915 2.16 42.68 -3.38
CA PRO A 915 1.51 42.07 -4.54
C PRO A 915 2.12 42.61 -5.86
N LYS A 916 2.11 41.78 -6.91
CA LYS A 916 2.59 42.16 -8.25
C LYS A 916 1.48 42.72 -9.15
N ILE A 917 0.23 42.41 -8.84
CA ILE A 917 -0.94 42.92 -9.54
C ILE A 917 -1.53 44.11 -8.77
N GLN A 918 -2.14 45.05 -9.49
CA GLN A 918 -2.67 46.30 -8.93
C GLN A 918 -3.96 46.11 -8.11
N THR A 919 -4.56 44.91 -8.14
CA THR A 919 -5.83 44.60 -7.44
C THR A 919 -5.63 44.24 -5.97
N SER A 920 -4.42 44.32 -5.43
CA SER A 920 -4.12 44.01 -4.03
C SER A 920 -3.17 45.05 -3.44
N TYR A 921 -3.28 45.29 -2.14
CA TYR A 921 -2.44 46.26 -1.43
C TYR A 921 -1.21 45.60 -0.80
N PRO A 922 -0.06 46.28 -0.74
CA PRO A 922 1.07 45.86 0.07
C PRO A 922 0.67 45.76 1.54
N THR A 923 1.03 44.65 2.20
CA THR A 923 0.76 44.42 3.63
C THR A 923 2.05 44.12 4.38
N GLY A 924 2.12 44.50 5.64
CA GLY A 924 3.25 44.23 6.52
C GLY A 924 2.75 43.85 7.91
N ASN A 925 3.09 42.64 8.35
CA ASN A 925 2.75 42.15 9.68
C ASN A 925 4.02 42.08 10.52
N LEU A 926 3.97 42.65 11.72
CA LEU A 926 5.03 42.58 12.71
C LEU A 926 4.48 41.92 13.98
N LYS A 927 5.16 40.88 14.46
CA LYS A 927 4.89 40.21 15.73
C LYS A 927 6.17 40.23 16.54
N THR A 928 6.11 40.75 17.75
CA THR A 928 7.25 40.75 18.67
C THR A 928 6.76 40.54 20.09
N GLY A 929 7.58 39.95 20.94
CA GLY A 929 7.23 39.73 22.34
C GLY A 929 8.22 38.83 23.08
N ILE A 930 7.99 38.71 24.38
CA ILE A 930 8.70 37.76 25.25
C ILE A 930 7.68 36.72 25.72
N THR A 931 8.02 35.45 25.52
CA THR A 931 7.26 34.31 26.03
C THR A 931 8.04 33.66 27.17
N ILE A 932 7.36 33.42 28.29
CA ILE A 932 7.92 32.69 29.41
C ILE A 932 7.21 31.33 29.45
N ARG A 933 7.98 30.25 29.39
CA ARG A 933 7.49 28.88 29.48
C ARG A 933 7.99 28.26 30.77
N TYR A 934 7.05 27.73 31.56
CA TYR A 934 7.33 26.97 32.77
C TYR A 934 7.08 25.48 32.50
N ASP A 935 8.11 24.64 32.68
CA ASP A 935 8.02 23.19 32.50
C ASP A 935 7.98 22.48 33.86
N LEU A 936 6.81 21.93 34.18
CA LEU A 936 6.53 21.25 35.45
C LEU A 936 7.10 19.83 35.52
N ASN A 937 7.52 19.23 34.39
CA ASN A 937 7.94 17.82 34.33
C ASN A 937 9.26 17.51 35.06
N GLY A 938 9.97 18.52 35.55
CA GLY A 938 11.21 18.35 36.30
C GLY A 938 11.09 18.61 37.82
N LEU A 939 9.91 18.99 38.32
CA LEU A 939 9.64 19.03 39.75
C LEU A 939 9.42 17.59 40.25
N LYS A 940 10.49 16.97 40.75
CA LYS A 940 10.40 15.81 41.63
C LYS A 940 10.39 16.26 43.08
#